data_AF-A0A5C7TN39-F1
#
_entry.id   AF-A0A5C7TN39-F1
#
_cell.length_a   1.000
_cell.length_b   1.000
_cell.length_c   1.000
_cell.angle_alpha   90.00
_cell.angle_beta   90.00
_cell.angle_gamma   90.00
#
_symmetry.space_group_name_H-M   'P 1'
#
loop_
_entity.id
_entity.type
_entity.pdbx_description
1 polymer ?
#
loop_
_entity_poly.entity_id
_entity_poly.type
_entity_poly.pdbx_seq_one_letter_code
_entity_poly.pdbx_strand_id
1 'polypeptide(L)'
;MTLWPLLLNEWRFCRVQPLFWLSVVLALAFAALVNLNPGTIDAQPVKALLLRHSMLLMTIQPLLIGVLAPLLLLRDSQHGVGALIEVTAQSRRQRLVVRALGLWLCAALLQLFFVLFVALLFSTTYADATGIWRWSWQLWLVQQLPALALLTALTLWSSCRSQSPIVLYLQGAAVWLGYMLLAAATGSPLMANSQSLSPLLSQLMVYLDPYALTPVLAQLRQNGEMPAGLSQLDINFWLNRLLIVTLTALLCWRALQCNPVASSQRQPHATTDITQTTAALQYQPCPPQQLRLAPVFAALLRLQLQQLCLQYGTLLAMLALCLLVFSEVYTGLGYAEAFSQLVPQSRDALNRVSHDVIPRFGLLLAAFWAHQLSWLNRQQRIDSLVAATPQPAALLLLSQFVVLSGLVLLLVLLSLAAVALAQMLLQVPLDLAEYGRQGLLIWLPLWVWTVLLLACHALLGQPLWANLAAAVLLAFGLSPLPDLLQLQHPLWRIGQSQLQLPDSLWGYQGALGCTAQSFAGDVYHGGFWPYLWFWALLAISLGTLALQFYHRGTGFSRPKLVAALTPLTAVTAICAVLALLQGLHIHQQLDAAGALQSRDERLAKRAAYEQQYQHWRAVPQPVVQQVTLQAHLDPHQQQAKIRATLTLHNPHAQPISQLLLSFPGLQTPTALQQLQSGQAVAANIDNNLGQQVFSVQLDPGASTTLQLQYLLQQQGITPAPSHQIIRPEFSYLRLLQLLPQIGFVPELRLRDDAERVRFGLAPLPASEAQPSVLAASHTPASARYDWAFLDITIAVPLGYQGIAAGALLKSWQADGQQFFHYRTEAPVRNLPALIAVPWQKQSSAAAGVPLEIHSPQFNTATDLTMQAMQHTVQWFSANIGAYPGDALRLVMMPDIGPTGYALPQLVLINHRVGLRAKPTADAPFSQVYRRAAHEVAHQWFGHGIGNGVAGDSAFLVESVTKYTELVLLEQQFGRAAMQGLVDFEQQRFARAQAGSLAAASSLIDAEESYDQYSRATLVFARLRAELGDEVIVAALRQLWQQHRYPLPPASAMDFVRALQAHSPASQLPLINQLLLGTDIRPLLDEE
;
A
#
# COMPACT_ATOMS: atom_id res chain seq x y z
N MET A 1 55.63 -2.51 14.19
CA MET A 1 54.44 -2.07 14.96
C MET A 1 53.39 -3.16 14.90
N THR A 2 52.85 -3.61 16.04
CA THR A 2 51.71 -4.53 16.09
C THR A 2 50.46 -3.85 15.52
N LEU A 3 49.52 -4.61 14.93
CA LEU A 3 48.30 -4.05 14.33
C LEU A 3 47.32 -3.48 15.37
N TRP A 4 47.37 -4.00 16.60
CA TRP A 4 46.42 -3.69 17.66
C TRP A 4 46.39 -2.22 18.13
N PRO A 5 47.54 -1.56 18.42
CA PRO A 5 47.55 -0.12 18.75
C PRO A 5 47.00 0.76 17.64
N LEU A 6 47.20 0.37 16.37
CA LEU A 6 46.71 1.11 15.21
C LEU A 6 45.18 0.99 15.07
N LEU A 7 44.63 -0.21 15.31
CA LEU A 7 43.17 -0.41 15.36
C LEU A 7 42.51 0.35 16.52
N LEU A 8 43.15 0.37 17.69
CA LEU A 8 42.69 1.17 18.83
C LEU A 8 42.65 2.67 18.50
N ASN A 9 43.59 3.14 17.68
CA ASN A 9 43.59 4.53 17.20
C ASN A 9 42.42 4.81 16.25
N GLU A 10 42.10 3.90 15.32
CA GLU A 10 40.92 4.07 14.45
C GLU A 10 39.62 4.06 15.26
N TRP A 11 39.50 3.23 16.30
CA TRP A 11 38.36 3.27 17.22
C TRP A 11 38.29 4.58 18.04
N ARG A 12 39.44 5.12 18.49
CA ARG A 12 39.52 6.44 19.13
C ARG A 12 39.04 7.55 18.20
N PHE A 13 39.37 7.46 16.92
CA PHE A 13 38.89 8.40 15.93
C PHE A 13 37.36 8.28 15.73
N CYS A 14 36.86 7.08 15.43
CA CYS A 14 35.43 6.87 15.12
C CYS A 14 34.49 7.32 16.25
N ARG A 15 34.83 7.03 17.53
CA ARG A 15 33.95 7.36 18.66
C ARG A 15 33.71 8.86 18.85
N VAL A 16 34.57 9.72 18.29
CA VAL A 16 34.44 11.19 18.42
C VAL A 16 33.72 11.78 17.20
N GLN A 17 33.49 10.99 16.14
CA GLN A 17 32.81 11.45 14.94
C GLN A 17 31.29 11.48 15.14
N PRO A 18 30.61 12.63 14.96
CA PRO A 18 29.15 12.72 15.07
C PRO A 18 28.43 11.77 14.10
N LEU A 19 28.99 11.55 12.91
CA LEU A 19 28.40 10.69 11.89
C LEU A 19 28.31 9.22 12.32
N PHE A 20 29.27 8.74 13.12
CA PHE A 20 29.22 7.39 13.67
C PHE A 20 28.05 7.24 14.63
N TRP A 21 27.87 8.16 15.58
CA TRP A 21 26.75 8.13 16.53
C TRP A 21 25.41 8.37 15.85
N LEU A 22 25.34 9.25 14.87
CA LEU A 22 24.14 9.42 14.04
C LEU A 22 23.76 8.10 13.36
N SER A 23 24.75 7.37 12.83
CA SER A 23 24.51 6.06 12.21
C SER A 23 23.99 5.03 13.20
N VAL A 24 24.49 5.02 14.44
CA VAL A 24 23.97 4.15 15.51
C VAL A 24 22.52 4.50 15.83
N VAL A 25 22.21 5.78 16.02
CA VAL A 25 20.84 6.23 16.32
C VAL A 25 19.88 5.88 15.19
N LEU A 26 20.29 6.11 13.93
CA LEU A 26 19.47 5.77 12.76
C LEU A 26 19.25 4.27 12.63
N ALA A 27 20.27 3.45 12.89
CA ALA A 27 20.12 1.99 12.86
C ALA A 27 19.19 1.48 13.96
N LEU A 28 19.29 2.01 15.18
CA LEU A 28 18.37 1.67 16.28
C LEU A 28 16.96 2.17 16.03
N ALA A 29 16.79 3.38 15.49
CA ALA A 29 15.50 3.93 15.12
C ALA A 29 14.83 3.08 14.03
N PHE A 30 15.59 2.62 13.04
CA PHE A 30 15.10 1.68 12.03
C PHE A 30 14.77 0.31 12.64
N ALA A 31 15.57 -0.16 13.59
CA ALA A 31 15.28 -1.40 14.33
C ALA A 31 13.94 -1.29 15.04
N ALA A 32 13.69 -0.17 15.73
CA ALA A 32 12.40 0.08 16.35
C ALA A 32 11.30 0.11 15.27
N LEU A 33 11.47 0.87 14.19
CA LEU A 33 10.50 1.03 13.10
C LEU A 33 10.06 -0.31 12.48
N VAL A 34 11.00 -1.20 12.18
CA VAL A 34 10.71 -2.53 11.61
C VAL A 34 9.95 -3.44 12.60
N ASN A 35 9.97 -3.12 13.90
CA ASN A 35 9.27 -3.83 14.96
C ASN A 35 8.00 -3.11 15.46
N LEU A 36 7.62 -1.95 14.91
CA LEU A 36 6.49 -1.13 15.41
C LEU A 36 5.09 -1.70 15.10
N ASN A 37 5.00 -2.86 14.47
CA ASN A 37 3.71 -3.47 14.10
C ASN A 37 3.57 -4.90 14.66
N PRO A 38 3.47 -5.08 15.99
CA PRO A 38 3.31 -6.40 16.62
C PRO A 38 1.87 -6.93 16.50
N GLY A 39 1.15 -6.58 15.42
CA GLY A 39 -0.32 -6.67 15.30
C GLY A 39 -0.93 -8.05 15.54
N THR A 40 -0.11 -9.09 15.60
CA THR A 40 -0.38 -10.42 16.15
C THR A 40 0.95 -10.95 16.70
N ILE A 41 0.94 -11.76 17.77
CA ILE A 41 2.13 -12.54 18.17
C ILE A 41 2.46 -13.47 17.00
N ASP A 42 3.61 -13.29 16.33
CA ASP A 42 4.03 -14.15 15.23
C ASP A 42 4.07 -15.60 15.70
N ALA A 43 3.32 -16.50 15.05
CA ALA A 43 3.32 -17.92 15.41
C ALA A 43 4.68 -18.58 15.13
N GLN A 44 5.46 -18.01 14.20
CA GLN A 44 6.80 -18.48 13.83
C GLN A 44 7.89 -17.44 14.17
N PRO A 45 8.24 -17.25 15.46
CA PRO A 45 9.10 -16.14 15.91
C PRO A 45 10.51 -16.17 15.33
N VAL A 46 11.09 -17.36 15.11
CA VAL A 46 12.43 -17.52 14.50
C VAL A 46 12.43 -17.09 13.03
N LYS A 47 11.36 -17.40 12.29
CA LYS A 47 11.20 -16.99 10.90
C LYS A 47 10.99 -15.48 10.79
N ALA A 48 10.17 -14.92 11.67
CA ALA A 48 9.99 -13.47 11.79
C ALA A 48 11.32 -12.76 12.07
N LEU A 49 12.14 -13.31 12.98
CA LEU A 49 13.48 -12.80 13.27
C LEU A 49 14.39 -12.81 12.03
N LEU A 50 14.41 -13.90 11.26
CA LEU A 50 15.14 -13.98 10.00
C LEU A 50 14.70 -12.88 9.02
N LEU A 51 13.39 -12.73 8.81
CA LEU A 51 12.85 -11.74 7.86
C LEU A 51 13.22 -10.31 8.30
N ARG A 52 13.09 -9.97 9.58
CA ARG A 52 13.44 -8.64 10.12
C ARG A 52 14.94 -8.35 10.07
N HIS A 53 15.79 -9.35 10.37
CA HIS A 53 17.24 -9.23 10.17
C HIS A 53 17.61 -9.06 8.69
N SER A 54 16.91 -9.76 7.80
CA SER A 54 17.14 -9.68 6.36
C SER A 54 16.74 -8.32 5.79
N MET A 55 15.67 -7.71 6.31
CA MET A 55 15.30 -6.32 5.99
C MET A 55 16.42 -5.34 6.34
N LEU A 56 17.07 -5.48 7.51
CA LEU A 56 18.23 -4.64 7.87
C LEU A 56 19.37 -4.82 6.87
N LEU A 57 19.76 -6.07 6.62
CA LEU A 57 20.88 -6.45 5.77
C LEU A 57 20.77 -5.79 4.40
N MET A 58 19.57 -5.82 3.83
CA MET A 58 19.35 -5.36 2.48
C MET A 58 19.15 -3.83 2.38
N THR A 59 18.62 -3.17 3.40
CA THR A 59 18.24 -1.75 3.33
C THR A 59 19.28 -0.79 3.89
N ILE A 60 19.86 -1.07 5.06
CA ILE A 60 20.74 -0.11 5.76
C ILE A 60 22.21 -0.39 5.52
N GLN A 61 22.61 -1.66 5.52
CA GLN A 61 24.01 -2.04 5.59
C GLN A 61 24.88 -1.48 4.43
N PRO A 62 24.46 -1.52 3.14
CA PRO A 62 25.24 -0.91 2.06
C PRO A 62 25.39 0.61 2.20
N LEU A 63 24.33 1.29 2.64
CA LEU A 63 24.33 2.75 2.85
C LEU A 63 25.21 3.13 4.04
N LEU A 64 25.14 2.38 5.14
CA LEU A 64 25.97 2.55 6.31
C LEU A 64 27.46 2.47 5.96
N ILE A 65 27.86 1.42 5.25
CA ILE A 65 29.25 1.26 4.82
C ILE A 65 29.63 2.35 3.83
N GLY A 66 28.75 2.72 2.89
CA GLY A 66 28.97 3.83 1.97
C GLY A 66 29.23 5.16 2.69
N VAL A 67 28.54 5.42 3.80
CA VAL A 67 28.69 6.66 4.60
C VAL A 67 29.96 6.64 5.48
N LEU A 68 30.29 5.51 6.10
CA LEU A 68 31.44 5.38 7.00
C LEU A 68 32.76 5.17 6.24
N ALA A 69 32.73 4.63 5.03
CA ALA A 69 33.94 4.32 4.26
C ALA A 69 34.81 5.55 3.96
N PRO A 70 34.27 6.71 3.49
CA PRO A 70 35.08 7.90 3.27
C PRO A 70 35.75 8.44 4.55
N LEU A 71 35.06 8.36 5.69
CA LEU A 71 35.56 8.81 7.00
C LEU A 71 36.85 8.10 7.41
N LEU A 72 36.98 6.82 7.07
CA LEU A 72 38.12 5.98 7.46
C LEU A 72 39.13 5.81 6.31
N LEU A 73 38.66 5.45 5.12
CA LEU A 73 39.52 5.11 3.98
C LEU A 73 40.09 6.36 3.31
N LEU A 74 39.30 7.43 3.18
CA LEU A 74 39.66 8.67 2.47
C LEU A 74 40.02 9.85 3.41
N ARG A 75 40.16 9.59 4.72
CA ARG A 75 40.48 10.61 5.73
C ARG A 75 41.64 11.53 5.32
N ASP A 76 42.72 10.93 4.84
CA ASP A 76 43.98 11.65 4.61
C ASP A 76 43.89 12.59 3.40
N SER A 77 43.19 12.16 2.35
CA SER A 77 43.00 12.92 1.13
C SER A 77 41.96 14.03 1.34
N GLN A 78 40.89 13.79 2.09
CA GLN A 78 39.88 14.80 2.42
C GLN A 78 40.42 15.95 3.27
N HIS A 79 41.32 15.66 4.21
CA HIS A 79 41.92 16.67 5.08
C HIS A 79 43.26 17.21 4.58
N GLY A 80 43.73 16.79 3.40
CA GLY A 80 44.97 17.29 2.80
C GLY A 80 46.24 16.90 3.58
N VAL A 81 46.20 15.85 4.39
CA VAL A 81 47.32 15.39 5.24
C VAL A 81 48.05 14.17 4.68
N GLY A 82 47.70 13.71 3.47
CA GLY A 82 48.31 12.55 2.81
C GLY A 82 49.84 12.57 2.79
N ALA A 83 50.43 13.71 2.38
CA ALA A 83 51.89 13.87 2.30
C ALA A 83 52.59 13.71 3.68
N LEU A 84 51.95 14.16 4.76
CA LEU A 84 52.50 14.00 6.12
C LEU A 84 52.49 12.54 6.57
N ILE A 85 51.47 11.78 6.15
CA ILE A 85 51.29 10.38 6.56
C ILE A 85 52.12 9.45 5.67
N GLU A 86 52.35 9.78 4.40
CA GLU A 86 53.20 9.00 3.48
C GLU A 86 54.68 8.96 3.90
N VAL A 87 55.17 9.95 4.66
CA VAL A 87 56.55 9.99 5.19
C VAL A 87 56.71 9.17 6.48
N THR A 88 55.63 8.64 7.05
CA THR A 88 55.71 7.79 8.25
C THR A 88 56.26 6.40 7.96
N ALA A 89 56.87 5.75 8.95
CA ALA A 89 57.42 4.39 8.83
C ALA A 89 56.36 3.27 8.59
N GLN A 90 55.08 3.62 8.47
CA GLN A 90 54.00 2.65 8.25
C GLN A 90 53.84 2.31 6.77
N SER A 91 54.00 1.02 6.44
CA SER A 91 53.76 0.55 5.08
C SER A 91 52.31 0.80 4.63
N ARG A 92 52.12 1.09 3.34
CA ARG A 92 50.79 1.33 2.75
C ARG A 92 49.84 0.15 2.95
N ARG A 93 50.34 -1.08 2.77
CA ARG A 93 49.54 -2.30 2.98
C ARG A 93 49.05 -2.39 4.42
N GLN A 94 49.92 -2.12 5.39
CA GLN A 94 49.55 -2.09 6.80
C GLN A 94 48.47 -1.04 7.08
N ARG A 95 48.58 0.16 6.49
CA ARG A 95 47.60 1.24 6.63
C ARG A 95 46.23 0.87 6.06
N LEU A 96 46.19 0.31 4.85
CA LEU A 96 44.96 -0.13 4.20
C LEU A 96 44.28 -1.25 5.00
N VAL A 97 45.04 -2.24 5.46
CA VAL A 97 44.54 -3.33 6.30
C VAL A 97 43.95 -2.79 7.62
N VAL A 98 44.66 -1.91 8.31
CA VAL A 98 44.17 -1.31 9.57
C VAL A 98 42.87 -0.53 9.34
N ARG A 99 42.78 0.28 8.29
CA ARG A 99 41.56 1.06 8.01
C ARG A 99 40.38 0.20 7.59
N ALA A 100 40.61 -0.80 6.75
CA ALA A 100 39.59 -1.74 6.34
C ALA A 100 39.07 -2.55 7.54
N LEU A 101 39.96 -3.07 8.38
CA LEU A 101 39.59 -3.75 9.62
C LEU A 101 38.88 -2.80 10.60
N GLY A 102 39.31 -1.54 10.71
CA GLY A 102 38.64 -0.53 11.51
C GLY A 102 37.21 -0.24 11.04
N LEU A 103 37.00 -0.11 9.72
CA LEU A 103 35.67 0.05 9.11
C LEU A 103 34.79 -1.18 9.37
N TRP A 104 35.32 -2.38 9.12
CA TRP A 104 34.60 -3.63 9.34
C TRP A 104 34.19 -3.81 10.81
N LEU A 105 35.11 -3.55 11.76
CA LEU A 105 34.82 -3.63 13.20
C LEU A 105 33.77 -2.61 13.64
N CYS A 106 33.85 -1.36 13.17
CA CYS A 106 32.86 -0.33 13.48
C CYS A 106 31.47 -0.71 12.94
N ALA A 107 31.40 -1.20 11.71
CA ALA A 107 30.16 -1.66 11.10
C ALA A 107 29.60 -2.90 11.81
N ALA A 108 30.45 -3.88 12.15
CA ALA A 108 30.08 -5.09 12.88
C ALA A 108 29.55 -4.78 14.28
N LEU A 109 30.16 -3.83 14.99
CA LEU A 109 29.70 -3.39 16.31
C LEU A 109 28.35 -2.68 16.24
N LEU A 110 28.14 -1.83 15.24
CA LEU A 110 26.85 -1.18 15.01
C LEU A 110 25.76 -2.20 14.69
N GLN A 111 26.05 -3.19 13.84
CA GLN A 111 25.12 -4.28 13.55
C GLN A 111 24.86 -5.18 14.74
N LEU A 112 25.88 -5.42 15.57
CA LEU A 112 25.68 -6.16 16.80
C LEU A 112 24.68 -5.45 17.70
N PHE A 113 24.78 -4.13 17.90
CA PHE A 113 23.77 -3.39 18.67
C PHE A 113 22.37 -3.53 18.09
N PHE A 114 22.23 -3.51 16.76
CA PHE A 114 20.95 -3.75 16.11
C PHE A 114 20.41 -5.15 16.42
N VAL A 115 21.23 -6.19 16.21
CA VAL A 115 20.83 -7.59 16.43
C VAL A 115 20.46 -7.83 17.89
N LEU A 116 21.25 -7.30 18.83
CA LEU A 116 20.95 -7.37 20.25
C LEU A 116 19.64 -6.66 20.60
N PHE A 117 19.37 -5.51 19.98
CA PHE A 117 18.13 -4.76 20.20
C PHE A 117 16.91 -5.51 19.64
N VAL A 118 16.99 -6.06 18.43
CA VAL A 118 15.91 -6.87 17.87
C VAL A 118 15.70 -8.15 18.69
N ALA A 119 16.76 -8.86 19.07
CA ALA A 119 16.68 -10.04 19.93
C ALA A 119 16.01 -9.71 21.27
N LEU A 120 16.36 -8.57 21.88
CA LEU A 120 15.75 -8.09 23.12
C LEU A 120 14.25 -7.87 22.95
N LEU A 121 13.83 -7.10 21.94
CA LEU A 121 12.42 -6.84 21.66
C LEU A 121 11.61 -8.12 21.41
N PHE A 122 12.19 -9.09 20.69
CA PHE A 122 11.55 -10.38 20.50
C PHE A 122 11.48 -11.17 21.80
N SER A 123 12.55 -11.19 22.60
CA SER A 123 12.59 -11.95 23.86
C SER A 123 11.63 -11.42 24.92
N THR A 124 11.23 -10.14 24.85
CA THR A 124 10.19 -9.59 25.72
C THR A 124 8.78 -9.92 25.23
N THR A 125 8.63 -10.32 23.97
CA THR A 125 7.34 -10.54 23.31
C THR A 125 6.99 -12.03 23.22
N TYR A 126 7.98 -12.91 23.06
CA TYR A 126 7.80 -14.35 22.79
C TYR A 126 8.36 -15.24 23.90
N ALA A 127 7.76 -16.41 24.08
CA ALA A 127 8.15 -17.36 25.13
C ALA A 127 9.53 -18.04 24.89
N ASP A 128 9.90 -18.34 23.63
CA ASP A 128 11.19 -18.98 23.30
C ASP A 128 12.34 -17.96 23.18
N ALA A 129 12.65 -17.28 24.28
CA ALA A 129 13.76 -16.34 24.32
C ALA A 129 15.10 -17.01 23.96
N THR A 130 15.32 -18.26 24.38
CA THR A 130 16.56 -19.00 24.10
C THR A 130 16.78 -19.26 22.62
N GLY A 131 15.73 -19.65 21.89
CA GLY A 131 15.77 -19.83 20.44
C GLY A 131 16.04 -18.53 19.71
N ILE A 132 15.41 -17.44 20.13
CA ILE A 132 15.63 -16.10 19.58
C ILE A 132 17.10 -15.68 19.73
N TRP A 133 17.67 -15.78 20.93
CA TRP A 133 19.07 -15.41 21.16
C TRP A 133 20.04 -16.29 20.36
N ARG A 134 19.78 -17.60 20.31
CA ARG A 134 20.57 -18.56 19.52
C ARG A 134 20.56 -18.21 18.03
N TRP A 135 19.39 -18.01 17.44
CA TRP A 135 19.26 -17.66 16.02
C TRP A 135 19.80 -16.27 15.70
N SER A 136 19.59 -15.28 16.58
CA SER A 136 20.18 -13.95 16.43
C SER A 136 21.70 -14.00 16.31
N TRP A 137 22.35 -14.77 17.18
CA TRP A 137 23.78 -14.99 17.14
C TRP A 137 24.24 -15.71 15.86
N GLN A 138 23.54 -16.78 15.48
CA GLN A 138 23.84 -17.57 14.28
C GLN A 138 23.70 -16.75 13.00
N LEU A 139 22.62 -15.98 12.85
CA LEU A 139 22.40 -15.10 11.69
C LEU A 139 23.47 -14.00 11.62
N TRP A 140 23.83 -13.40 12.77
CA TRP A 140 24.91 -12.42 12.83
C TRP A 140 26.25 -13.00 12.33
N LEU A 141 26.64 -14.18 12.84
CA LEU A 141 27.89 -14.82 12.46
C LEU A 141 27.93 -15.26 11.00
N VAL A 142 26.87 -15.91 10.50
CA VAL A 142 26.93 -16.64 9.24
C VAL A 142 26.37 -15.84 8.05
N GLN A 143 25.45 -14.91 8.28
CA GLN A 143 24.94 -14.01 7.22
C GLN A 143 25.60 -12.63 7.27
N GLN A 144 25.58 -11.96 8.43
CA GLN A 144 25.94 -10.53 8.50
C GLN A 144 27.45 -10.29 8.38
N LEU A 145 28.29 -11.00 9.14
CA LEU A 145 29.74 -10.79 9.12
C LEU A 145 30.38 -11.03 7.73
N PRO A 146 30.05 -12.11 6.99
CA PRO A 146 30.58 -12.30 5.63
C PRO A 146 30.10 -11.21 4.66
N ALA A 147 28.84 -10.78 4.76
CA ALA A 147 28.32 -9.70 3.92
C ALA A 147 29.00 -8.36 4.21
N LEU A 148 29.23 -8.03 5.49
CA LEU A 148 30.00 -6.86 5.91
C LEU A 148 31.43 -6.90 5.36
N ALA A 149 32.06 -8.06 5.42
CA ALA A 149 33.43 -8.25 4.93
C ALA A 149 33.50 -8.01 3.42
N LEU A 150 32.54 -8.55 2.65
CA LEU A 150 32.44 -8.33 1.21
C LEU A 150 32.28 -6.84 0.87
N LEU A 151 31.33 -6.16 1.50
CA LEU A 151 31.08 -4.73 1.26
C LEU A 151 32.26 -3.84 1.68
N THR A 152 32.95 -4.21 2.76
CA THR A 152 34.20 -3.55 3.19
C THR A 152 35.32 -3.76 2.16
N ALA A 153 35.49 -4.98 1.66
CA ALA A 153 36.50 -5.30 0.65
C ALA A 153 36.21 -4.56 -0.67
N LEU A 154 34.94 -4.48 -1.05
CA LEU A 154 34.47 -3.80 -2.24
C LEU A 154 34.70 -2.27 -2.17
N THR A 155 34.44 -1.64 -1.01
CA THR A 155 34.71 -0.21 -0.79
C THR A 155 36.21 0.09 -0.65
N LEU A 156 36.97 -0.79 -0.02
CA LEU A 156 38.43 -0.71 0.03
C LEU A 156 39.03 -0.70 -1.38
N TRP A 157 38.62 -1.65 -2.21
CA TRP A 157 39.06 -1.76 -3.60
C TRP A 157 38.76 -0.49 -4.42
N SER A 158 37.58 0.09 -4.25
CA SER A 158 37.20 1.36 -4.89
C SER A 158 38.01 2.54 -4.37
N SER A 159 38.25 2.62 -3.06
CA SER A 159 39.07 3.69 -2.45
C SER A 159 40.52 3.69 -2.95
N CYS A 160 41.05 2.52 -3.34
CA CYS A 160 42.38 2.42 -3.93
C CYS A 160 42.45 2.98 -5.36
N ARG A 161 41.33 2.99 -6.10
CA ARG A 161 41.24 3.51 -7.47
C ARG A 161 40.80 4.97 -7.55
N SER A 162 39.97 5.41 -6.61
CA SER A 162 39.46 6.78 -6.57
C SER A 162 39.56 7.36 -5.17
N GLN A 163 40.11 8.56 -5.08
CA GLN A 163 40.16 9.35 -3.84
C GLN A 163 38.92 10.24 -3.65
N SER A 164 37.88 10.07 -4.49
CA SER A 164 36.65 10.85 -4.42
C SER A 164 35.62 10.21 -3.48
N PRO A 165 35.13 10.93 -2.45
CA PRO A 165 34.08 10.42 -1.56
C PRO A 165 32.79 10.07 -2.30
N ILE A 166 32.50 10.80 -3.38
CA ILE A 166 31.32 10.61 -4.24
C ILE A 166 31.30 9.19 -4.82
N VAL A 167 32.46 8.64 -5.17
CA VAL A 167 32.55 7.28 -5.76
C VAL A 167 32.16 6.21 -4.74
N LEU A 168 32.52 6.38 -3.47
CA LEU A 168 32.13 5.45 -2.41
C LEU A 168 30.65 5.58 -2.04
N TYR A 169 30.10 6.79 -2.02
CA TYR A 169 28.66 7.00 -1.84
C TYR A 169 27.84 6.36 -2.97
N LEU A 170 28.27 6.58 -4.21
CA LEU A 170 27.67 5.98 -5.40
C LEU A 170 27.70 4.45 -5.36
N GLN A 171 28.83 3.89 -4.94
CA GLN A 171 28.97 2.45 -4.80
C GLN A 171 28.01 1.88 -3.76
N GLY A 172 27.92 2.51 -2.58
CA GLY A 172 26.97 2.09 -1.55
C GLY A 172 25.52 2.15 -2.03
N ALA A 173 25.15 3.23 -2.72
CA ALA A 173 23.82 3.39 -3.31
C ALA A 173 23.55 2.39 -4.45
N ALA A 174 24.53 2.11 -5.31
CA ALA A 174 24.41 1.16 -6.41
C ALA A 174 24.26 -0.28 -5.91
N VAL A 175 24.99 -0.67 -4.86
CA VAL A 175 24.84 -1.98 -4.23
C VAL A 175 23.49 -2.12 -3.54
N TRP A 176 23.05 -1.07 -2.83
CA TRP A 176 21.73 -1.03 -2.21
C TRP A 176 20.61 -1.20 -3.25
N LEU A 177 20.56 -0.32 -4.25
CA LEU A 177 19.53 -0.34 -5.29
C LEU A 177 19.60 -1.62 -6.12
N GLY A 178 20.80 -2.04 -6.51
CA GLY A 178 21.02 -3.27 -7.28
C GLY A 178 20.53 -4.51 -6.53
N TYR A 179 20.78 -4.61 -5.23
CA TYR A 179 20.28 -5.73 -4.44
C TYR A 179 18.75 -5.69 -4.26
N MET A 180 18.15 -4.51 -4.05
CA MET A 180 16.68 -4.37 -4.01
C MET A 180 16.04 -4.87 -5.31
N LEU A 181 16.59 -4.46 -6.45
CA LEU A 181 16.11 -4.90 -7.77
C LEU A 181 16.28 -6.41 -7.97
N LEU A 182 17.42 -6.98 -7.57
CA LEU A 182 17.65 -8.42 -7.63
C LEU A 182 16.68 -9.20 -6.72
N ALA A 183 16.45 -8.73 -5.50
CA ALA A 183 15.51 -9.34 -4.56
C ALA A 183 14.06 -9.28 -5.07
N ALA A 184 13.67 -8.18 -5.72
CA ALA A 184 12.38 -8.08 -6.38
C ALA A 184 12.28 -9.04 -7.58
N ALA A 185 13.33 -9.13 -8.40
CA ALA A 185 13.41 -9.98 -9.59
C ALA A 185 13.49 -11.49 -9.29
N THR A 186 13.89 -11.88 -8.08
CA THR A 186 13.88 -13.29 -7.62
C THR A 186 12.63 -13.68 -6.83
N GLY A 187 11.67 -12.77 -6.67
CA GLY A 187 10.43 -13.02 -5.94
C GLY A 187 10.65 -13.18 -4.42
N SER A 188 11.52 -12.35 -3.81
CA SER A 188 11.72 -12.34 -2.36
C SER A 188 10.44 -11.88 -1.63
N PRO A 189 9.98 -12.58 -0.58
CA PRO A 189 8.78 -12.20 0.18
C PRO A 189 8.97 -10.90 0.98
N LEU A 190 10.21 -10.40 1.08
CA LEU A 190 10.50 -9.11 1.71
C LEU A 190 10.17 -7.92 0.80
N MET A 191 10.02 -8.15 -0.50
CA MET A 191 9.67 -7.14 -1.49
C MET A 191 8.19 -7.26 -1.85
N ALA A 192 7.45 -6.15 -1.73
CA ALA A 192 6.05 -6.08 -2.14
C ALA A 192 5.92 -6.34 -3.65
N ASN A 193 4.94 -7.14 -4.06
CA ASN A 193 4.65 -7.48 -5.46
C ASN A 193 5.83 -8.09 -6.25
N SER A 194 6.76 -8.77 -5.57
CA SER A 194 7.90 -9.39 -6.22
C SER A 194 7.50 -10.62 -7.05
N GLN A 195 8.13 -10.79 -8.20
CA GLN A 195 7.90 -11.93 -9.10
C GLN A 195 9.23 -12.43 -9.63
N SER A 196 9.36 -13.75 -9.75
CA SER A 196 10.54 -14.35 -10.36
C SER A 196 10.53 -14.08 -11.86
N LEU A 197 11.38 -13.15 -12.32
CA LEU A 197 11.50 -12.80 -13.74
C LEU A 197 12.16 -13.90 -14.57
N SER A 198 13.06 -14.67 -13.95
CA SER A 198 13.78 -15.75 -14.63
C SER A 198 14.14 -16.88 -13.64
N PRO A 199 13.83 -18.15 -13.97
CA PRO A 199 14.29 -19.29 -13.18
C PRO A 199 15.81 -19.34 -13.05
N LEU A 200 16.54 -19.02 -14.12
CA LEU A 200 18.00 -18.98 -14.12
C LEU A 200 18.53 -17.94 -13.13
N LEU A 201 17.95 -16.73 -13.12
CA LEU A 201 18.35 -15.69 -12.18
C LEU A 201 18.13 -16.14 -10.73
N SER A 202 16.96 -16.72 -10.44
CA SER A 202 16.63 -17.27 -9.12
C SER A 202 17.60 -18.37 -8.69
N GLN A 203 17.96 -19.30 -9.59
CA GLN A 203 18.95 -20.35 -9.35
C GLN A 203 20.36 -19.78 -9.12
N LEU A 204 20.79 -18.78 -9.91
CA LEU A 204 22.09 -18.12 -9.71
C LEU A 204 22.15 -17.40 -8.37
N MET A 205 21.06 -16.74 -7.96
CA MET A 205 21.00 -16.01 -6.69
C MET A 205 21.04 -16.94 -5.47
N VAL A 206 20.68 -18.22 -5.59
CA VAL A 206 20.95 -19.20 -4.52
C VAL A 206 22.44 -19.19 -4.13
N TYR A 207 23.35 -19.05 -5.10
CA TYR A 207 24.80 -19.03 -4.88
C TYR A 207 25.40 -17.63 -4.75
N LEU A 208 24.87 -16.63 -5.48
CA LEU A 208 25.44 -15.29 -5.59
C LEU A 208 24.89 -14.28 -4.58
N ASP A 209 23.83 -14.61 -3.83
CA ASP A 209 23.24 -13.69 -2.86
C ASP A 209 24.25 -13.35 -1.74
N PRO A 210 24.70 -12.07 -1.62
CA PRO A 210 25.69 -11.65 -0.63
C PRO A 210 25.21 -11.87 0.81
N TYR A 211 23.91 -11.90 1.06
CA TYR A 211 23.31 -12.06 2.39
C TYR A 211 22.85 -13.49 2.68
N ALA A 212 22.92 -14.41 1.70
CA ALA A 212 22.39 -15.77 1.78
C ALA A 212 20.93 -15.82 2.25
N LEU A 213 20.11 -14.88 1.77
CA LEU A 213 18.67 -14.88 2.00
C LEU A 213 18.00 -15.86 1.03
N THR A 214 18.34 -15.78 -0.25
CA THR A 214 17.81 -16.62 -1.33
C THR A 214 17.92 -18.13 -1.05
N PRO A 215 19.07 -18.69 -0.63
CA PRO A 215 19.15 -20.12 -0.29
C PRO A 215 18.29 -20.50 0.92
N VAL A 216 18.17 -19.64 1.94
CA VAL A 216 17.30 -19.91 3.11
C VAL A 216 15.83 -19.86 2.72
N LEU A 217 15.43 -18.90 1.89
CA LEU A 217 14.07 -18.81 1.35
C LEU A 217 13.73 -20.00 0.44
N ALA A 218 14.69 -20.49 -0.34
CA ALA A 218 14.49 -21.68 -1.17
C ALA A 218 14.17 -22.91 -0.29
N GLN A 219 14.91 -23.10 0.80
CA GLN A 219 14.64 -24.16 1.77
C GLN A 219 13.27 -23.97 2.46
N LEU A 220 12.91 -22.73 2.82
CA LEU A 220 11.59 -22.42 3.41
C LEU A 220 10.43 -22.69 2.45
N ARG A 221 10.61 -22.50 1.14
CA ARG A 221 9.58 -22.81 0.13
C ARG A 221 9.28 -24.31 0.05
N GLN A 222 10.28 -25.16 0.32
CA GLN A 222 10.13 -26.61 0.31
C GLN A 222 9.56 -27.13 1.63
N ASN A 223 10.12 -26.68 2.76
CA ASN A 223 9.82 -27.26 4.07
C ASN A 223 8.73 -26.53 4.85
N GLY A 224 8.39 -25.29 4.47
CA GLY A 224 7.41 -24.44 5.17
C GLY A 224 7.87 -23.83 6.51
N GLU A 225 8.90 -24.42 7.12
CA GLU A 225 9.39 -24.08 8.46
C GLU A 225 10.91 -23.87 8.51
N MET A 226 11.38 -23.13 9.51
CA MET A 226 12.81 -22.94 9.77
C MET A 226 13.46 -24.24 10.28
N PRO A 227 14.69 -24.57 9.83
CA PRO A 227 15.42 -25.70 10.37
C PRO A 227 15.69 -25.54 11.88
N ALA A 228 15.92 -26.63 12.62
CA ALA A 228 16.14 -26.58 14.07
C ALA A 228 17.54 -26.05 14.46
N GLY A 229 18.47 -26.00 13.51
CA GLY A 229 19.82 -25.46 13.70
C GLY A 229 20.63 -25.40 12.40
N LEU A 230 21.83 -24.80 12.48
CA LEU A 230 22.70 -24.55 11.32
C LEU A 230 23.12 -25.80 10.53
N SER A 231 23.23 -26.96 11.17
CA SER A 231 23.62 -28.21 10.51
C SER A 231 22.55 -28.75 9.57
N GLN A 232 21.31 -28.29 9.71
CA GLN A 232 20.18 -28.64 8.85
C GLN A 232 19.95 -27.62 7.73
N LEU A 233 20.81 -26.61 7.59
CA LEU A 233 20.80 -25.73 6.41
C LEU A 233 21.32 -26.50 5.20
N ASP A 234 20.67 -26.29 4.06
CA ASP A 234 21.03 -26.96 2.81
C ASP A 234 22.48 -26.68 2.39
N ILE A 235 23.07 -27.63 1.67
CA ILE A 235 24.44 -27.49 1.14
C ILE A 235 24.63 -26.23 0.29
N ASN A 236 23.56 -25.79 -0.40
CA ASN A 236 23.54 -24.58 -1.20
C ASN A 236 23.82 -23.31 -0.38
N PHE A 237 23.37 -23.27 0.88
CA PHE A 237 23.68 -22.17 1.78
C PHE A 237 25.18 -22.10 2.08
N TRP A 238 25.81 -23.23 2.38
CA TRP A 238 27.23 -23.28 2.69
C TRP A 238 28.12 -23.02 1.48
N LEU A 239 27.72 -23.50 0.29
CA LEU A 239 28.38 -23.17 -0.98
C LEU A 239 28.31 -21.67 -1.27
N ASN A 240 27.17 -21.03 -1.03
CA ASN A 240 27.03 -19.58 -1.12
C ASN A 240 28.00 -18.87 -0.16
N ARG A 241 28.06 -19.27 1.12
CA ARG A 241 28.98 -18.64 2.09
C ARG A 241 30.45 -18.80 1.71
N LEU A 242 30.84 -19.98 1.22
CA LEU A 242 32.18 -20.22 0.70
C LEU A 242 32.50 -19.28 -0.48
N LEU A 243 31.57 -19.11 -1.41
CA LEU A 243 31.72 -18.22 -2.55
C LEU A 243 31.89 -16.74 -2.12
N ILE A 244 31.09 -16.27 -1.17
CA ILE A 244 31.18 -14.88 -0.68
C ILE A 244 32.51 -14.63 0.06
N VAL A 245 32.97 -15.58 0.88
CA VAL A 245 34.26 -15.47 1.57
C VAL A 245 35.43 -15.48 0.57
N THR A 246 35.40 -16.35 -0.43
CA THR A 246 36.43 -16.41 -1.48
C THR A 246 36.46 -15.13 -2.33
N LEU A 247 35.30 -14.58 -2.71
CA LEU A 247 35.19 -13.29 -3.40
C LEU A 247 35.74 -12.13 -2.55
N THR A 248 35.43 -12.13 -1.26
CA THR A 248 35.96 -11.15 -0.30
C THR A 248 37.49 -11.20 -0.24
N ALA A 249 38.07 -12.41 -0.14
CA ALA A 249 39.52 -12.60 -0.12
C ALA A 249 40.16 -12.12 -1.43
N LEU A 250 39.55 -12.41 -2.58
CA LEU A 250 40.02 -11.96 -3.90
C LEU A 250 40.00 -10.44 -4.03
N LEU A 251 38.92 -9.78 -3.59
CA LEU A 251 38.79 -8.32 -3.62
C LEU A 251 39.82 -7.64 -2.70
N CYS A 252 40.00 -8.15 -1.47
CA CYS A 252 41.03 -7.70 -0.56
C CYS A 252 42.43 -7.84 -1.17
N TRP A 253 42.74 -9.01 -1.73
CA TRP A 253 44.03 -9.26 -2.39
C TRP A 253 44.27 -8.29 -3.54
N ARG A 254 43.28 -8.07 -4.41
CA ARG A 254 43.38 -7.08 -5.49
C ARG A 254 43.54 -5.65 -4.97
N ALA A 255 42.80 -5.26 -3.92
CA ALA A 255 42.89 -3.92 -3.34
C ALA A 255 44.30 -3.64 -2.78
N LEU A 256 44.95 -4.64 -2.18
CA LEU A 256 46.31 -4.56 -1.67
C LEU A 256 47.40 -4.53 -2.76
N GLN A 257 47.06 -4.91 -3.99
CA GLN A 257 47.92 -4.84 -5.16
C GLN A 257 47.76 -3.57 -5.99
N CYS A 258 46.72 -2.77 -5.77
CA CYS A 258 46.50 -1.55 -6.54
C CYS A 258 47.67 -0.56 -6.36
N ASN A 259 48.38 -0.23 -7.43
CA ASN A 259 49.34 0.87 -7.44
C ASN A 259 48.59 2.21 -7.24
N PRO A 260 49.19 3.21 -6.57
CA PRO A 260 48.55 4.49 -6.42
C PRO A 260 48.31 5.09 -7.80
N VAL A 261 47.09 5.58 -8.05
CA VAL A 261 46.92 6.59 -9.11
C VAL A 261 47.74 7.78 -8.61
N ALA A 262 48.87 8.06 -9.26
CA ALA A 262 49.60 9.28 -8.99
C ALA A 262 48.57 10.41 -9.04
N SER A 263 48.37 11.15 -7.94
CA SER A 263 47.61 12.38 -8.02
C SER A 263 48.21 13.12 -9.20
N SER A 264 47.43 13.43 -10.23
CA SER A 264 47.87 14.34 -11.26
C SER A 264 48.40 15.53 -10.48
N GLN A 265 49.73 15.65 -10.40
CA GLN A 265 50.34 16.91 -10.08
C GLN A 265 49.68 17.78 -11.11
N ARG A 266 48.80 18.68 -10.66
CA ARG A 266 48.49 19.86 -11.45
C ARG A 266 49.86 20.26 -11.93
N GLN A 267 50.09 20.21 -13.25
CA GLN A 267 51.25 20.86 -13.80
C GLN A 267 51.24 22.21 -13.10
N PRO A 268 52.32 22.59 -12.37
CA PRO A 268 52.39 23.95 -11.89
C PRO A 268 52.04 24.74 -13.13
N HIS A 269 50.92 25.46 -13.12
CA HIS A 269 50.70 26.44 -14.16
C HIS A 269 52.01 27.18 -14.17
N ALA A 270 52.74 27.08 -15.29
CA ALA A 270 53.97 27.82 -15.45
C ALA A 270 53.58 29.20 -14.94
N THR A 271 54.17 29.60 -13.82
CA THR A 271 54.12 30.98 -13.39
C THR A 271 54.74 31.66 -14.59
N THR A 272 53.87 32.07 -15.51
CA THR A 272 54.16 33.18 -16.38
C THR A 272 54.58 34.19 -15.37
N ASP A 273 55.88 34.48 -15.34
CA ASP A 273 56.40 35.62 -14.61
C ASP A 273 55.59 36.78 -15.16
N ILE A 274 54.50 37.10 -14.46
CA ILE A 274 53.79 38.33 -14.64
C ILE A 274 54.84 39.31 -14.17
N THR A 275 55.58 39.87 -15.11
CA THR A 275 56.35 41.09 -14.91
C THR A 275 55.37 42.03 -14.26
N GLN A 276 55.52 42.21 -12.94
CA GLN A 276 54.77 43.18 -12.19
C GLN A 276 55.19 44.53 -12.75
N THR A 277 54.50 44.96 -13.79
CA THR A 277 54.44 46.37 -14.17
C THR A 277 53.70 46.99 -13.00
N THR A 278 54.47 47.53 -12.07
CA THR A 278 54.02 48.46 -11.03
C THR A 278 53.57 49.75 -11.70
N ALA A 279 52.62 49.67 -12.63
CA ALA A 279 51.80 50.81 -12.96
C ALA A 279 51.01 51.08 -11.68
N ALA A 280 51.29 52.21 -11.03
CA ALA A 280 50.53 52.65 -9.87
C ALA A 280 49.05 52.61 -10.26
N LEU A 281 48.29 51.67 -9.67
CA LEU A 281 46.85 51.60 -9.83
C LEU A 281 46.30 52.92 -9.30
N GLN A 282 46.00 53.85 -10.20
CA GLN A 282 45.38 55.11 -9.83
C GLN A 282 43.98 54.78 -9.34
N TYR A 283 43.80 54.87 -8.02
CA TYR A 283 42.49 54.75 -7.39
C TYR A 283 41.63 55.92 -7.85
N GLN A 284 40.66 55.65 -8.72
CA GLN A 284 39.60 56.59 -9.07
C GLN A 284 38.35 56.27 -8.23
N PRO A 285 37.88 57.21 -7.39
CA PRO A 285 36.61 57.05 -6.70
C PRO A 285 35.48 57.01 -7.74
N CYS A 286 34.83 55.86 -7.89
CA CYS A 286 33.64 55.71 -8.73
C CYS A 286 32.43 56.26 -7.96
N PRO A 287 31.62 57.16 -8.55
CA PRO A 287 30.40 57.63 -7.90
C PRO A 287 29.46 56.44 -7.66
N PRO A 288 28.70 56.42 -6.53
CA PRO A 288 27.77 55.33 -6.24
C PRO A 288 26.73 55.24 -7.35
N GLN A 289 26.85 54.24 -8.22
CA GLN A 289 25.83 53.94 -9.22
C GLN A 289 24.55 53.46 -8.51
N GLN A 290 23.40 53.97 -8.95
CA GLN A 290 22.11 53.46 -8.48
C GLN A 290 22.01 51.96 -8.76
N LEU A 291 21.66 51.18 -7.75
CA LEU A 291 21.49 49.74 -7.85
C LEU A 291 20.37 49.41 -8.86
N ARG A 292 20.74 48.88 -10.02
CA ARG A 292 19.76 48.32 -10.96
C ARG A 292 19.42 46.89 -10.52
N LEU A 293 18.20 46.70 -10.01
CA LEU A 293 17.76 45.41 -9.45
C LEU A 293 17.70 44.28 -10.48
N ALA A 294 17.24 44.56 -11.70
CA ALA A 294 17.07 43.55 -12.75
C ALA A 294 18.37 42.83 -13.18
N PRO A 295 19.47 43.51 -13.56
CA PRO A 295 20.71 42.83 -13.93
C PRO A 295 21.34 42.08 -12.75
N VAL A 296 21.21 42.61 -11.53
CA VAL A 296 21.66 41.93 -10.30
C VAL A 296 20.89 40.63 -10.09
N PHE A 297 19.56 40.68 -10.21
CA PHE A 297 18.70 39.51 -10.09
C PHE A 297 19.04 38.44 -11.14
N ALA A 298 19.18 38.84 -12.41
CA ALA A 298 19.57 37.94 -13.48
C ALA A 298 20.95 37.30 -13.25
N ALA A 299 21.92 38.07 -12.73
CA ALA A 299 23.24 37.56 -12.38
C ALA A 299 23.17 36.54 -11.22
N LEU A 300 22.37 36.81 -10.18
CA LEU A 300 22.14 35.89 -9.06
C LEU A 300 21.51 34.58 -9.52
N LEU A 301 20.46 34.66 -10.36
CA LEU A 301 19.82 33.48 -10.96
C LEU A 301 20.83 32.65 -11.75
N ARG A 302 21.60 33.29 -12.63
CA ARG A 302 22.62 32.61 -13.45
C ARG A 302 23.67 31.94 -12.58
N LEU A 303 24.18 32.63 -11.56
CA LEU A 303 25.19 32.09 -10.64
C LEU A 303 24.66 30.84 -9.91
N GLN A 304 23.49 30.95 -9.29
CA GLN A 304 22.88 29.87 -8.52
C GLN A 304 22.50 28.66 -9.40
N LEU A 305 22.01 28.91 -10.62
CA LEU A 305 21.71 27.85 -11.58
C LEU A 305 22.98 27.14 -12.04
N GLN A 306 24.03 27.89 -12.40
CA GLN A 306 25.32 27.30 -12.79
C GLN A 306 25.93 26.48 -11.65
N GLN A 307 25.86 26.99 -10.42
CA GLN A 307 26.39 26.33 -9.24
C GLN A 307 25.71 24.97 -8.97
N LEU A 308 24.39 24.88 -9.12
CA LEU A 308 23.63 23.65 -8.82
C LEU A 308 23.60 22.68 -10.00
N CYS A 309 23.36 23.17 -11.22
CA CYS A 309 23.25 22.31 -12.40
C CYS A 309 24.60 21.73 -12.84
N LEU A 310 25.72 22.40 -12.55
CA LEU A 310 27.05 21.86 -12.84
C LEU A 310 27.61 20.99 -11.71
N GLN A 311 26.90 20.88 -10.57
CA GLN A 311 27.31 20.02 -9.49
C GLN A 311 27.06 18.56 -9.88
N TYR A 312 28.12 17.74 -9.88
CA TYR A 312 28.04 16.32 -10.21
C TYR A 312 26.98 15.56 -9.41
N GLY A 313 26.82 15.90 -8.12
CA GLY A 313 25.79 15.29 -7.27
C GLY A 313 24.36 15.54 -7.76
N THR A 314 24.06 16.76 -8.21
CA THR A 314 22.75 17.11 -8.78
C THR A 314 22.50 16.36 -10.10
N LEU A 315 23.47 16.40 -11.03
CA LEU A 315 23.34 15.74 -12.33
C LEU A 315 23.13 14.23 -12.18
N LEU A 316 23.90 13.62 -11.29
CA LEU A 316 23.82 12.19 -11.00
C LEU A 316 22.50 11.82 -10.31
N ALA A 317 22.02 12.62 -9.36
CA ALA A 317 20.74 12.37 -8.68
C ALA A 317 19.56 12.49 -9.66
N MET A 318 19.59 13.50 -10.54
CA MET A 318 18.57 13.66 -11.58
C MET A 318 18.63 12.51 -12.60
N LEU A 319 19.83 12.10 -13.03
CA LEU A 319 20.00 10.94 -13.91
C LEU A 319 19.50 9.65 -13.25
N ALA A 320 19.84 9.42 -11.98
CA ALA A 320 19.39 8.26 -11.22
C ALA A 320 17.86 8.23 -11.09
N LEU A 321 17.23 9.37 -10.81
CA LEU A 321 15.78 9.49 -10.76
C LEU A 321 15.15 9.22 -12.14
N CYS A 322 15.68 9.79 -13.21
CA CYS A 322 15.19 9.53 -14.56
C CYS A 322 15.33 8.05 -14.95
N LEU A 323 16.44 7.41 -14.60
CA LEU A 323 16.64 5.97 -14.83
C LEU A 323 15.68 5.12 -14.00
N LEU A 324 15.41 5.51 -12.75
CA LEU A 324 14.44 4.85 -11.89
C LEU A 324 13.01 4.98 -12.45
N VAL A 325 12.60 6.19 -12.81
CA VAL A 325 11.30 6.48 -13.45
C VAL A 325 11.15 5.72 -14.77
N PHE A 326 12.19 5.75 -15.61
CA PHE A 326 12.22 5.01 -16.86
C PHE A 326 12.06 3.51 -16.61
N SER A 327 12.86 2.93 -15.69
CA SER A 327 12.82 1.51 -15.37
C SER A 327 11.46 1.09 -14.82
N GLU A 328 10.89 1.88 -13.91
CA GLU A 328 9.59 1.62 -13.30
C GLU A 328 8.47 1.55 -14.34
N VAL A 329 8.47 2.48 -15.30
CA VAL A 329 7.50 2.48 -16.41
C VAL A 329 7.80 1.36 -17.39
N TYR A 330 9.04 1.22 -17.83
CA TYR A 330 9.43 0.27 -18.87
C TYR A 330 9.13 -1.19 -18.48
N THR A 331 9.39 -1.54 -17.21
CA THR A 331 9.19 -2.91 -16.71
C THR A 331 7.73 -3.22 -16.38
N GLY A 332 6.95 -2.24 -15.96
CA GLY A 332 5.62 -2.50 -15.39
C GLY A 332 4.44 -1.89 -16.11
N LEU A 333 4.61 -1.08 -17.16
CA LEU A 333 3.50 -0.46 -17.90
C LEU A 333 2.55 -1.50 -18.51
N GLY A 334 3.09 -2.58 -19.06
CA GLY A 334 2.31 -3.67 -19.65
C GLY A 334 1.72 -4.64 -18.63
N TYR A 335 2.08 -4.57 -17.34
CA TYR A 335 1.65 -5.57 -16.36
C TYR A 335 0.23 -5.29 -15.84
N ALA A 336 -0.70 -6.22 -16.06
CA ALA A 336 -2.01 -6.20 -15.40
C ALA A 336 -2.02 -7.14 -14.19
N GLU A 337 -1.73 -8.42 -14.44
CA GLU A 337 -1.59 -9.47 -13.45
C GLU A 337 -0.78 -10.64 -14.04
N ALA A 338 -0.51 -11.71 -13.27
CA ALA A 338 0.22 -12.86 -13.80
C ALA A 338 -0.46 -13.45 -15.05
N PHE A 339 0.31 -13.67 -16.12
CA PHE A 339 -0.16 -14.11 -17.45
C PHE A 339 -1.13 -13.17 -18.16
N SER A 340 -1.24 -11.91 -17.71
CA SER A 340 -2.09 -10.92 -18.36
C SER A 340 -1.40 -9.56 -18.47
N GLN A 341 -1.40 -9.05 -19.69
CA GLN A 341 -0.87 -7.74 -20.02
C GLN A 341 -2.00 -6.71 -20.22
N LEU A 342 -1.79 -5.51 -19.73
CA LEU A 342 -2.71 -4.39 -19.94
C LEU A 342 -2.55 -3.86 -21.36
N VAL A 343 -3.63 -3.35 -21.97
CA VAL A 343 -3.52 -2.37 -23.07
C VAL A 343 -3.22 -1.00 -22.45
N PRO A 344 -1.95 -0.56 -22.42
CA PRO A 344 -1.55 0.57 -21.62
C PRO A 344 -1.86 1.90 -22.32
N GLN A 345 -2.08 2.93 -21.53
CA GLN A 345 -2.24 4.31 -21.97
C GLN A 345 -1.23 5.21 -21.23
N SER A 346 -1.04 6.45 -21.70
CA SER A 346 -0.15 7.40 -21.04
C SER A 346 -0.53 7.65 -19.58
N ARG A 347 -1.83 7.59 -19.25
CA ARG A 347 -2.32 7.68 -17.87
C ARG A 347 -1.76 6.56 -16.98
N ASP A 348 -1.76 5.31 -17.45
CA ASP A 348 -1.23 4.18 -16.66
C ASP A 348 0.28 4.32 -16.44
N ALA A 349 1.01 4.77 -17.45
CA ALA A 349 2.45 4.99 -17.35
C ALA A 349 2.80 6.08 -16.34
N LEU A 350 2.08 7.19 -16.35
CA LEU A 350 2.27 8.27 -15.40
C LEU A 350 1.85 7.84 -13.98
N ASN A 351 0.76 7.09 -13.84
CA ASN A 351 0.28 6.57 -12.56
C ASN A 351 1.33 5.75 -11.80
N ARG A 352 2.20 5.02 -12.51
CA ARG A 352 3.28 4.23 -11.89
C ARG A 352 4.26 5.07 -11.07
N VAL A 353 4.43 6.34 -11.41
CA VAL A 353 5.47 7.21 -10.82
C VAL A 353 4.91 8.45 -10.11
N SER A 354 3.67 8.83 -10.39
CA SER A 354 3.07 10.10 -9.94
C SER A 354 2.78 10.18 -8.44
N HIS A 355 2.50 9.06 -7.78
CA HIS A 355 2.11 9.04 -6.35
C HIS A 355 3.23 8.60 -5.39
N ASP A 356 4.28 7.95 -5.93
CA ASP A 356 5.33 7.35 -5.11
C ASP A 356 6.71 7.90 -5.51
N VAL A 357 7.24 7.44 -6.65
CA VAL A 357 8.62 7.69 -7.07
C VAL A 357 8.94 9.18 -7.19
N ILE A 358 8.18 9.93 -7.99
CA ILE A 358 8.51 11.35 -8.26
C ILE A 358 8.31 12.22 -7.01
N PRO A 359 7.18 12.16 -6.28
CA PRO A 359 7.01 12.97 -5.07
C PRO A 359 8.07 12.66 -3.99
N ARG A 360 8.37 11.39 -3.72
CA ARG A 360 9.30 11.01 -2.64
C ARG A 360 10.73 11.41 -2.95
N PHE A 361 11.26 10.99 -4.10
CA PHE A 361 12.64 11.30 -4.48
C PHE A 361 12.81 12.76 -4.92
N GLY A 362 11.80 13.34 -5.57
CA GLY A 362 11.78 14.75 -5.92
C GLY A 362 11.81 15.66 -4.70
N LEU A 363 11.10 15.30 -3.62
CA LEU A 363 11.12 16.06 -2.38
C LEU A 363 12.47 15.97 -1.65
N LEU A 364 13.08 14.78 -1.58
CA LEU A 364 14.43 14.62 -1.03
C LEU A 364 15.46 15.46 -1.78
N LEU A 365 15.34 15.52 -3.11
CA LEU A 365 16.24 16.31 -3.94
C LEU A 365 15.96 17.82 -3.80
N ALA A 366 14.71 18.24 -3.67
CA ALA A 366 14.34 19.62 -3.34
C ALA A 366 14.91 20.06 -1.98
N ALA A 367 14.88 19.19 -0.96
CA ALA A 367 15.50 19.47 0.33
C ALA A 367 17.03 19.59 0.23
N PHE A 368 17.67 18.72 -0.54
CA PHE A 368 19.10 18.82 -0.83
C PHE A 368 19.44 20.15 -1.52
N TRP A 369 18.69 20.56 -2.55
CA TRP A 369 18.91 21.82 -3.25
C TRP A 369 18.64 23.05 -2.37
N ALA A 370 17.60 23.02 -1.54
CA ALA A 370 17.31 24.09 -0.58
C ALA A 370 18.47 24.29 0.40
N HIS A 371 19.08 23.20 0.89
CA HIS A 371 20.28 23.26 1.71
C HIS A 371 21.47 23.87 0.94
N GLN A 372 21.77 23.37 -0.26
CA GLN A 372 22.88 23.88 -1.07
C GLN A 372 22.74 25.38 -1.37
N LEU A 373 21.55 25.83 -1.79
CA LEU A 373 21.25 27.24 -2.06
C LEU A 373 21.48 28.13 -0.85
N SER A 374 21.09 27.65 0.33
CA SER A 374 21.11 28.44 1.55
C SER A 374 22.49 28.52 2.20
N TRP A 375 23.33 27.49 2.04
CA TRP A 375 24.55 27.33 2.85
C TRP A 375 25.86 27.25 2.06
N LEU A 376 25.85 27.02 0.74
CA LEU A 376 27.09 26.83 -0.01
C LEU A 376 28.03 28.05 0.05
N ASN A 377 27.48 29.26 0.06
CA ASN A 377 28.29 30.49 0.21
C ASN A 377 29.09 30.51 1.53
N ARG A 378 28.52 29.99 2.63
CA ARG A 378 29.24 29.87 3.92
C ARG A 378 30.26 28.74 3.90
N GLN A 379 29.94 27.61 3.25
CA GLN A 379 30.88 26.49 3.08
C GLN A 379 32.12 26.90 2.28
N GLN A 380 31.95 27.75 1.28
CA GLN A 380 33.02 28.33 0.46
C GLN A 380 33.65 29.59 1.08
N ARG A 381 33.21 30.03 2.26
CA ARG A 381 33.70 31.22 2.99
C ARG A 381 33.61 32.54 2.20
N ILE A 382 32.61 32.68 1.33
CA ILE A 382 32.33 33.89 0.54
C ILE A 382 31.11 34.66 1.05
N ASP A 383 30.49 34.21 2.13
CA ASP A 383 29.30 34.81 2.72
C ASP A 383 29.52 36.24 3.21
N SER A 384 30.71 36.56 3.71
CA SER A 384 31.10 37.93 4.07
C SER A 384 31.17 38.86 2.84
N LEU A 385 31.66 38.36 1.71
CA LEU A 385 31.68 39.11 0.45
C LEU A 385 30.28 39.39 -0.06
N VAL A 386 29.39 38.39 -0.03
CA VAL A 386 27.98 38.55 -0.42
C VAL A 386 27.26 39.51 0.53
N ALA A 387 27.52 39.43 1.84
CA ALA A 387 26.92 40.30 2.84
C ALA A 387 27.32 41.78 2.68
N ALA A 388 28.54 42.04 2.21
CA ALA A 388 29.05 43.39 1.95
C ALA A 388 28.45 44.04 0.69
N THR A 389 27.70 43.29 -0.14
CA THR A 389 27.05 43.85 -1.33
C THR A 389 25.83 44.71 -0.97
N PRO A 390 25.54 45.78 -1.73
CA PRO A 390 24.40 46.67 -1.49
C PRO A 390 23.04 46.05 -1.88
N GLN A 391 22.97 44.74 -2.14
CA GLN A 391 21.77 44.06 -2.64
C GLN A 391 20.76 43.81 -1.52
N PRO A 392 19.44 43.99 -1.70
CA PRO A 392 18.45 43.72 -0.66
C PRO A 392 18.33 42.22 -0.31
N ALA A 393 18.04 41.91 0.96
CA ALA A 393 17.97 40.54 1.48
C ALA A 393 16.83 39.74 0.81
N ALA A 394 15.70 40.41 0.57
CA ALA A 394 14.56 39.86 -0.15
C ALA A 394 14.92 39.41 -1.58
N LEU A 395 15.85 40.10 -2.26
CA LEU A 395 16.26 39.77 -3.62
C LEU A 395 17.07 38.46 -3.67
N LEU A 396 17.88 38.19 -2.64
CA LEU A 396 18.63 36.94 -2.50
C LEU A 396 17.70 35.75 -2.25
N LEU A 397 16.73 35.90 -1.34
CA LEU A 397 15.77 34.82 -1.05
C LEU A 397 14.83 34.59 -2.25
N LEU A 398 14.38 35.65 -2.92
CA LEU A 398 13.55 35.53 -4.12
C LEU A 398 14.30 34.84 -5.26
N SER A 399 15.61 35.09 -5.43
CA SER A 399 16.40 34.41 -6.46
C SER A 399 16.53 32.91 -6.14
N GLN A 400 16.77 32.55 -4.87
CA GLN A 400 16.82 31.16 -4.42
C GLN A 400 15.49 30.44 -4.67
N PHE A 401 14.37 31.12 -4.39
CA PHE A 401 13.03 30.58 -4.65
C PHE A 401 12.77 30.32 -6.13
N VAL A 402 13.11 31.28 -7.00
CA VAL A 402 12.94 31.12 -8.46
C VAL A 402 13.82 30.00 -9.00
N VAL A 403 15.08 29.90 -8.54
CA VAL A 403 15.99 28.82 -8.96
C VAL A 403 15.48 27.46 -8.49
N LEU A 404 15.07 27.33 -7.22
CA LEU A 404 14.56 26.07 -6.69
C LEU A 404 13.25 25.65 -7.38
N SER A 405 12.34 26.60 -7.63
CA SER A 405 11.10 26.36 -8.39
C SER A 405 11.40 25.89 -9.81
N GLY A 406 12.37 26.52 -10.48
CA GLY A 406 12.82 26.14 -11.82
C GLY A 406 13.48 24.75 -11.86
N LEU A 407 14.26 24.39 -10.84
CA LEU A 407 14.86 23.06 -10.71
C LEU A 407 13.81 21.96 -10.48
N VAL A 408 12.81 22.22 -9.63
CA VAL A 408 11.70 21.28 -9.43
C VAL A 408 10.87 21.13 -10.71
N LEU A 409 10.61 22.22 -11.44
CA LEU A 409 9.95 22.14 -12.74
C LEU A 409 10.78 21.31 -13.74
N LEU A 410 12.09 21.58 -13.84
CA LEU A 410 13.01 20.81 -14.69
C LEU A 410 13.02 19.33 -14.32
N LEU A 411 13.04 19.01 -13.02
CA LEU A 411 12.98 17.63 -12.52
C LEU A 411 11.71 16.92 -12.97
N VAL A 412 10.55 17.57 -12.83
CA VAL A 412 9.28 17.01 -13.28
C VAL A 412 9.30 16.81 -14.79
N LEU A 413 9.73 17.81 -15.56
CA LEU A 413 9.81 17.71 -17.02
C LEU A 413 10.75 16.58 -17.48
N LEU A 414 11.91 16.40 -16.85
CA LEU A 414 12.84 15.31 -17.17
C LEU A 414 12.29 13.94 -16.77
N SER A 415 11.59 13.86 -15.63
CA SER A 415 10.91 12.63 -15.22
C SER A 415 9.82 12.26 -16.21
N LEU A 416 9.00 13.22 -16.63
CA LEU A 416 7.99 13.03 -17.67
C LEU A 416 8.61 12.64 -19.02
N ALA A 417 9.75 13.23 -19.39
CA ALA A 417 10.49 12.83 -20.59
C ALA A 417 10.99 11.38 -20.49
N ALA A 418 11.43 10.93 -19.31
CA ALA A 418 11.79 9.54 -19.07
C ALA A 418 10.59 8.59 -19.20
N VAL A 419 9.41 8.98 -18.70
CA VAL A 419 8.16 8.25 -18.91
C VAL A 419 7.80 8.18 -20.41
N ALA A 420 7.93 9.30 -21.13
CA ALA A 420 7.68 9.36 -22.58
C ALA A 420 8.64 8.49 -23.37
N LEU A 421 9.92 8.50 -23.02
CA LEU A 421 10.91 7.62 -23.64
C LEU A 421 10.56 6.14 -23.42
N ALA A 422 10.18 5.76 -22.21
CA ALA A 422 9.75 4.39 -21.91
C ALA A 422 8.51 3.99 -22.73
N GLN A 423 7.51 4.86 -22.83
CA GLN A 423 6.31 4.63 -23.65
C GLN A 423 6.64 4.50 -25.15
N MET A 424 7.50 5.37 -25.68
CA MET A 424 7.92 5.31 -27.08
C MET A 424 8.65 4.01 -27.41
N LEU A 425 9.55 3.54 -26.52
CA LEU A 425 10.23 2.27 -26.69
C LEU A 425 9.29 1.06 -26.60
N LEU A 426 8.23 1.16 -25.79
CA LEU A 426 7.15 0.18 -25.69
C LEU A 426 6.06 0.34 -26.77
N GLN A 427 6.22 1.27 -27.71
CA GLN A 427 5.27 1.55 -28.80
C GLN A 427 3.86 1.94 -28.32
N VAL A 428 3.76 2.58 -27.15
CA VAL A 428 2.51 3.09 -26.58
C VAL A 428 2.29 4.53 -27.06
N PRO A 429 1.09 4.90 -27.57
CA PRO A 429 0.82 6.25 -28.04
C PRO A 429 0.88 7.27 -26.90
N LEU A 430 1.50 8.42 -27.17
CA LEU A 430 1.63 9.53 -26.21
C LEU A 430 0.41 10.45 -26.27
N ASP A 431 -0.29 10.59 -25.14
CA ASP A 431 -1.31 11.61 -24.94
C ASP A 431 -0.74 12.83 -24.19
N LEU A 432 -0.35 13.86 -24.94
CA LEU A 432 0.26 15.07 -24.37
C LEU A 432 -0.63 15.81 -23.35
N ALA A 433 -1.95 15.67 -23.45
CA ALA A 433 -2.87 16.29 -22.50
C ALA A 433 -2.75 15.64 -21.11
N GLU A 434 -2.60 14.32 -21.05
CA GLU A 434 -2.37 13.58 -19.80
C GLU A 434 -1.03 13.97 -19.16
N TYR A 435 0.03 14.14 -19.97
CA TYR A 435 1.32 14.63 -19.48
C TYR A 435 1.24 16.01 -18.85
N GLY A 436 0.55 16.95 -19.51
CA GLY A 436 0.34 18.29 -18.97
C GLY A 436 -0.45 18.27 -17.66
N ARG A 437 -1.55 17.49 -17.62
CA ARG A 437 -2.44 17.42 -16.46
C ARG A 437 -1.77 16.76 -15.25
N GLN A 438 -1.20 15.56 -15.39
CA GLN A 438 -0.51 14.90 -14.28
C GLN A 438 0.77 15.63 -13.89
N GLY A 439 1.50 16.16 -14.86
CA GLY A 439 2.68 16.99 -14.62
C GLY A 439 2.36 18.18 -13.71
N LEU A 440 1.25 18.87 -13.95
CA LEU A 440 0.78 19.95 -13.09
C LEU A 440 0.41 19.46 -11.67
N LEU A 441 -0.31 18.34 -11.58
CA LEU A 441 -0.72 17.76 -10.29
C LEU A 441 0.47 17.28 -9.44
N ILE A 442 1.57 16.84 -10.07
CA ILE A 442 2.82 16.49 -9.38
C ILE A 442 3.62 17.75 -9.00
N TRP A 443 3.71 18.71 -9.92
CA TRP A 443 4.54 19.90 -9.74
C TRP A 443 4.01 20.80 -8.63
N LEU A 444 2.69 21.00 -8.53
CA LEU A 444 2.08 21.91 -7.55
C LEU A 444 2.44 21.57 -6.08
N PRO A 445 2.28 20.33 -5.58
CA PRO A 445 2.73 19.95 -4.24
C PRO A 445 4.24 20.12 -4.04
N LEU A 446 5.07 19.70 -5.01
CA LEU A 446 6.53 19.85 -4.91
C LEU A 446 6.95 21.33 -4.87
N TRP A 447 6.24 22.19 -5.60
CA TRP A 447 6.45 23.63 -5.59
C TRP A 447 6.12 24.25 -4.22
N VAL A 448 5.00 23.85 -3.58
CA VAL A 448 4.68 24.26 -2.21
C VAL A 448 5.80 23.87 -1.24
N TRP A 449 6.35 22.67 -1.39
CA TRP A 449 7.50 22.21 -0.61
C TRP A 449 8.75 23.06 -0.80
N THR A 450 9.02 23.59 -2.00
CA THR A 450 10.17 24.49 -2.23
C THR A 450 10.13 25.70 -1.31
N VAL A 451 8.96 26.28 -1.12
CA VAL A 451 8.74 27.45 -0.24
C VAL A 451 8.94 27.06 1.22
N LEU A 452 8.34 25.94 1.65
CA LEU A 452 8.46 25.46 3.04
C LEU A 452 9.93 25.17 3.42
N LEU A 453 10.66 24.48 2.56
CA LEU A 453 12.06 24.13 2.79
C LEU A 453 12.97 25.36 2.83
N LEU A 454 12.78 26.32 1.90
CA LEU A 454 13.50 27.58 1.93
C LEU A 454 13.16 28.41 3.16
N ALA A 455 11.89 28.45 3.59
CA ALA A 455 11.49 29.14 4.79
C ALA A 455 12.20 28.58 6.04
N CYS A 456 12.34 27.26 6.16
CA CYS A 456 13.12 26.64 7.24
C CYS A 456 14.57 27.15 7.27
N HIS A 457 15.25 27.19 6.13
CA HIS A 457 16.63 27.68 6.05
C HIS A 457 16.78 29.20 6.21
N ALA A 458 15.77 29.96 5.81
CA ALA A 458 15.76 31.41 5.93
C ALA A 458 15.50 31.89 7.36
N LEU A 459 14.56 31.24 8.07
CA LEU A 459 14.15 31.60 9.43
C LEU A 459 15.14 31.10 10.49
N LEU A 460 15.81 29.97 10.26
CA LEU A 460 16.72 29.35 11.22
C LEU A 460 18.18 29.71 10.91
N GLY A 461 18.83 30.43 11.83
CA GLY A 461 20.17 30.99 11.62
C GLY A 461 21.33 29.97 11.62
N GLN A 462 21.07 28.71 12.01
CA GLN A 462 22.07 27.65 12.07
C GLN A 462 21.68 26.47 11.16
N PRO A 463 22.65 25.89 10.40
CA PRO A 463 22.35 24.83 9.44
C PRO A 463 21.83 23.55 10.12
N LEU A 464 22.28 23.26 11.33
CA LEU A 464 21.84 22.09 12.09
C LEU A 464 20.33 22.15 12.40
N TRP A 465 19.86 23.27 12.97
CA TRP A 465 18.44 23.46 13.28
C TRP A 465 17.58 23.53 12.01
N ALA A 466 18.09 24.18 10.96
CA ALA A 466 17.38 24.25 9.69
C ALA A 466 17.20 22.87 9.04
N ASN A 467 18.26 22.08 9.01
CA ASN A 467 18.22 20.69 8.52
C ASN A 467 17.35 19.80 9.41
N LEU A 468 17.35 20.01 10.74
CA LEU A 468 16.47 19.27 11.66
C LEU A 468 15.00 19.60 11.40
N ALA A 469 14.65 20.87 11.25
CA ALA A 469 13.29 21.29 10.91
C ALA A 469 12.85 20.69 9.57
N ALA A 470 13.69 20.78 8.53
CA ALA A 470 13.43 20.15 7.25
C ALA A 470 13.25 18.62 7.38
N ALA A 471 14.10 17.95 8.15
CA ALA A 471 14.00 16.51 8.38
C ALA A 471 12.71 16.12 9.12
N VAL A 472 12.25 16.92 10.10
CA VAL A 472 10.95 16.71 10.75
C VAL A 472 9.81 16.88 9.76
N LEU A 473 9.83 17.94 8.93
CA LEU A 473 8.81 18.11 7.90
C LEU A 473 8.77 16.91 6.95
N LEU A 474 9.94 16.48 6.45
CA LEU A 474 10.08 15.32 5.58
C LEU A 474 9.61 14.03 6.26
N ALA A 475 9.88 13.83 7.56
CA ALA A 475 9.42 12.66 8.29
C ALA A 475 7.90 12.60 8.35
N PHE A 476 7.24 13.71 8.70
CA PHE A 476 5.77 13.79 8.69
C PHE A 476 5.17 13.69 7.28
N GLY A 477 5.89 14.20 6.27
CA GLY A 477 5.45 14.22 4.88
C GLY A 477 5.78 12.99 4.03
N LEU A 478 6.74 12.13 4.42
CA LEU A 478 7.18 10.97 3.62
C LEU A 478 7.10 9.64 4.37
N SER A 479 6.93 9.64 5.69
CA SER A 479 6.95 8.42 6.51
C SER A 479 5.59 8.11 7.13
N PRO A 480 5.35 6.87 7.60
CA PRO A 480 4.13 6.51 8.34
C PRO A 480 4.10 7.06 9.77
N LEU A 481 5.01 7.97 10.14
CA LEU A 481 5.11 8.54 11.49
C LEU A 481 3.79 9.14 12.01
N PRO A 482 3.00 9.91 11.23
CA PRO A 482 1.70 10.38 11.71
C PRO A 482 0.77 9.25 12.15
N ASP A 483 0.69 8.18 11.36
CA ASP A 483 -0.16 7.02 11.69
C ASP A 483 0.35 6.29 12.95
N LEU A 484 1.68 6.16 13.09
CA LEU A 484 2.33 5.56 14.26
C LEU A 484 2.08 6.36 15.55
N LEU A 485 2.07 7.69 15.45
CA LEU A 485 1.72 8.60 16.54
C LEU A 485 0.20 8.72 16.74
N GLN A 486 -0.60 7.96 16.01
CA GLN A 486 -2.06 8.00 16.01
C GLN A 486 -2.64 9.39 15.66
N LEU A 487 -1.89 10.17 14.89
CA LEU A 487 -2.25 11.49 14.39
C LEU A 487 -3.09 11.33 13.10
N GLN A 488 -4.40 11.19 13.27
CA GLN A 488 -5.29 10.80 12.18
C GLN A 488 -5.64 11.92 11.21
N HIS A 489 -5.51 13.18 11.64
CA HIS A 489 -5.84 14.30 10.77
C HIS A 489 -4.90 14.27 9.56
N PRO A 490 -5.39 14.22 8.31
CA PRO A 490 -4.53 14.11 7.13
C PRO A 490 -3.60 15.32 6.91
N LEU A 491 -3.77 16.41 7.66
CA LEU A 491 -2.88 17.58 7.67
C LEU A 491 -1.59 17.31 8.46
N TRP A 492 -1.48 16.20 9.18
CA TRP A 492 -0.19 15.75 9.71
C TRP A 492 0.72 15.18 8.62
N ARG A 493 0.16 14.85 7.45
CA ARG A 493 0.95 14.50 6.26
C ARG A 493 1.33 15.77 5.52
N ILE A 494 2.44 16.37 5.97
CA ILE A 494 2.86 17.71 5.55
C ILE A 494 3.01 17.78 4.04
N GLY A 495 2.46 18.84 3.43
CA GLY A 495 2.55 19.12 1.99
C GLY A 495 1.97 18.03 1.08
N GLN A 496 1.25 17.04 1.61
CA GLN A 496 0.54 16.04 0.83
C GLN A 496 -0.88 16.50 0.50
N SER A 497 -1.38 16.04 -0.64
CA SER A 497 -2.78 16.17 -1.05
C SER A 497 -3.43 14.77 -1.13
N GLN A 498 -4.75 14.68 -0.96
CA GLN A 498 -5.49 13.41 -1.04
C GLN A 498 -5.84 13.09 -2.49
N LEU A 499 -4.83 12.86 -3.32
CA LEU A 499 -5.02 12.49 -4.72
C LEU A 499 -5.22 10.97 -4.81
N GLN A 500 -6.39 10.52 -5.28
CA GLN A 500 -6.57 9.15 -5.75
C GLN A 500 -5.97 9.00 -7.15
N LEU A 501 -5.44 7.83 -7.49
CA LEU A 501 -4.91 7.56 -8.83
C LEU A 501 -6.01 7.76 -9.89
N PRO A 502 -5.77 8.57 -10.93
CA PRO A 502 -6.69 8.67 -12.06
C PRO A 502 -6.90 7.32 -12.73
N ASP A 503 -8.14 6.99 -13.08
CA ASP A 503 -8.47 5.70 -13.67
C ASP A 503 -9.03 5.86 -15.09
N SER A 504 -8.99 4.81 -15.91
CA SER A 504 -9.54 4.89 -17.26
C SER A 504 -11.07 4.95 -17.30
N LEU A 505 -11.77 4.44 -16.27
CA LEU A 505 -13.23 4.46 -16.20
C LEU A 505 -13.80 5.85 -15.84
N TRP A 506 -13.27 6.48 -14.79
CA TRP A 506 -13.78 7.76 -14.26
C TRP A 506 -12.78 8.94 -14.33
N GLY A 507 -11.67 8.76 -15.06
CA GLY A 507 -10.66 9.79 -15.21
C GLY A 507 -10.10 10.29 -13.88
N TYR A 508 -10.14 11.60 -13.72
CA TYR A 508 -9.67 12.31 -12.52
C TYR A 508 -10.79 12.54 -11.50
N GLN A 509 -12.04 12.13 -11.77
CA GLN A 509 -13.17 12.42 -10.88
C GLN A 509 -13.07 11.71 -9.52
N GLY A 510 -12.41 10.54 -9.48
CA GLY A 510 -12.07 9.89 -8.21
C GLY A 510 -11.20 10.78 -7.30
N ALA A 511 -10.28 11.55 -7.90
CA ALA A 511 -9.24 12.32 -7.21
C ALA A 511 -9.60 13.79 -6.98
N LEU A 512 -10.26 14.39 -7.97
CA LEU A 512 -10.63 15.80 -8.01
C LEU A 512 -12.11 16.01 -7.65
N GLY A 513 -12.88 14.94 -7.44
CA GLY A 513 -14.32 15.04 -7.19
C GLY A 513 -15.10 15.47 -8.44
N CYS A 514 -16.38 15.80 -8.28
CA CYS A 514 -17.17 16.39 -9.35
C CYS A 514 -16.86 17.88 -9.52
N THR A 515 -17.12 18.37 -10.72
CA THR A 515 -17.06 19.79 -11.05
C THR A 515 -18.26 20.52 -10.45
N ALA A 516 -18.01 21.61 -9.73
CA ALA A 516 -19.05 22.60 -9.48
C ALA A 516 -18.83 23.78 -10.43
N GLN A 517 -19.89 24.24 -11.07
CA GLN A 517 -19.85 25.49 -11.82
C GLN A 517 -19.61 26.64 -10.84
N SER A 518 -18.48 27.32 -11.00
CA SER A 518 -18.19 28.57 -10.29
C SER A 518 -18.14 29.73 -11.28
N PHE A 519 -18.22 30.96 -10.77
CA PHE A 519 -18.03 32.18 -11.58
C PHE A 519 -16.67 32.24 -12.29
N ALA A 520 -15.68 31.44 -11.84
CA ALA A 520 -14.35 31.33 -12.42
C ALA A 520 -14.16 30.08 -13.32
N GLY A 521 -15.23 29.35 -13.63
CA GLY A 521 -15.21 28.08 -14.38
C GLY A 521 -15.49 26.85 -13.51
N ASP A 522 -15.39 25.66 -14.09
CA ASP A 522 -15.60 24.39 -13.38
C ASP A 522 -14.47 24.15 -12.36
N VAL A 523 -14.79 24.27 -11.07
CA VAL A 523 -13.84 24.00 -9.98
C VAL A 523 -14.13 22.64 -9.36
N TYR A 524 -13.08 21.85 -9.25
CA TYR A 524 -13.09 20.53 -8.63
C TYR A 524 -13.04 20.67 -7.11
N HIS A 525 -14.01 20.12 -6.39
CA HIS A 525 -14.09 20.20 -4.91
C HIS A 525 -13.57 18.93 -4.19
N GLY A 526 -12.91 18.02 -4.90
CA GLY A 526 -12.36 16.80 -4.32
C GLY A 526 -11.09 16.99 -3.48
N GLY A 527 -10.66 15.93 -2.80
CA GLY A 527 -9.56 15.91 -1.81
C GLY A 527 -8.17 16.39 -2.27
N PHE A 528 -7.96 16.77 -3.53
CA PHE A 528 -6.71 17.40 -3.96
C PHE A 528 -6.63 18.89 -3.60
N TRP A 529 -7.56 19.70 -4.11
CA TRP A 529 -7.46 21.16 -4.08
C TRP A 529 -7.55 21.77 -2.68
N PRO A 530 -8.50 21.38 -1.79
CA PRO A 530 -8.61 21.95 -0.45
C PRO A 530 -7.33 21.80 0.37
N TYR A 531 -6.67 20.64 0.27
CA TYR A 531 -5.41 20.36 0.95
C TYR A 531 -4.24 21.14 0.33
N LEU A 532 -4.18 21.19 -1.01
CA LEU A 532 -3.16 21.98 -1.70
C LEU A 532 -3.27 23.47 -1.32
N TRP A 533 -4.49 24.03 -1.28
CA TRP A 533 -4.73 25.42 -0.89
C TRP A 533 -4.30 25.70 0.54
N PHE A 534 -4.64 24.82 1.49
CA PHE A 534 -4.17 24.92 2.87
C PHE A 534 -2.63 25.04 2.93
N TRP A 535 -1.92 24.11 2.30
CA TRP A 535 -0.47 24.09 2.32
C TRP A 535 0.15 25.25 1.53
N ALA A 536 -0.43 25.64 0.41
CA ALA A 536 0.03 26.79 -0.38
C ALA A 536 -0.10 28.09 0.41
N LEU A 537 -1.23 28.33 1.08
CA LEU A 537 -1.44 29.51 1.93
C LEU A 537 -0.47 29.54 3.11
N LEU A 538 -0.27 28.39 3.77
CA LEU A 538 0.71 28.27 4.86
C LEU A 538 2.14 28.51 4.36
N ALA A 539 2.50 27.95 3.20
CA ALA A 539 3.80 28.13 2.60
C ALA A 539 4.05 29.59 2.21
N ILE A 540 3.07 30.27 1.58
CA ILE A 540 3.16 31.70 1.26
C ILE A 540 3.35 32.52 2.54
N SER A 541 2.58 32.25 3.59
CA SER A 541 2.72 32.91 4.90
C SER A 541 4.13 32.76 5.47
N LEU A 542 4.67 31.53 5.49
CA LEU A 542 6.03 31.28 5.97
C LEU A 542 7.10 31.89 5.05
N GLY A 543 6.86 31.93 3.74
CA GLY A 543 7.74 32.54 2.75
C GLY A 543 7.81 34.06 2.90
N THR A 544 6.67 34.74 3.10
CA THR A 544 6.63 36.20 3.35
C THR A 544 7.22 36.56 4.71
N LEU A 545 7.02 35.70 5.72
CA LEU A 545 7.72 35.81 7.00
C LEU A 545 9.24 35.66 6.84
N ALA A 546 9.68 34.66 6.07
CA ALA A 546 11.09 34.44 5.76
C ALA A 546 11.74 35.65 5.06
N LEU A 547 11.01 36.32 4.14
CA LEU A 547 11.49 37.55 3.49
C LEU A 547 11.77 38.69 4.48
N GLN A 548 11.02 38.77 5.59
CA GLN A 548 11.22 39.80 6.61
C GLN A 548 12.39 39.49 7.54
N PHE A 549 12.60 38.22 7.85
CA PHE A 549 13.57 37.76 8.84
C PHE A 549 14.81 37.10 8.22
N TYR A 550 15.05 37.24 6.91
CA TYR A 550 16.21 36.63 6.25
C TYR A 550 17.53 37.27 6.72
N HIS A 551 18.48 36.44 7.18
CA HIS A 551 19.77 36.89 7.72
C HIS A 551 20.93 36.69 6.72
N ARG A 552 21.75 37.73 6.50
CA ARG A 552 22.89 37.73 5.53
C ARG A 552 24.20 37.13 6.05
N GLY A 553 24.15 36.06 6.82
CA GLY A 553 25.35 35.28 7.18
C GLY A 553 26.35 35.89 8.17
N THR A 554 26.46 37.22 8.31
CA THR A 554 27.56 37.84 9.09
C THR A 554 27.18 38.94 10.11
N GLY A 555 25.89 39.25 10.35
CA GLY A 555 25.49 40.42 11.16
C GLY A 555 24.49 40.17 12.31
N PHE A 556 24.80 40.72 13.49
CA PHE A 556 24.10 40.69 14.80
C PHE A 556 22.83 41.55 14.91
N SER A 557 22.23 41.99 13.81
CA SER A 557 21.09 42.91 13.84
C SER A 557 19.78 42.15 13.69
N ARG A 558 19.19 41.71 14.80
CA ARG A 558 17.77 41.28 14.79
C ARG A 558 16.90 42.52 14.56
N PRO A 559 16.05 42.56 13.52
CA PRO A 559 15.09 43.64 13.39
C PRO A 559 14.19 43.67 14.65
N LYS A 560 13.99 44.85 15.25
CA LYS A 560 13.06 45.01 16.38
C LYS A 560 11.65 44.70 15.90
N LEU A 561 10.89 43.92 16.68
CA LEU A 561 9.54 43.42 16.35
C LEU A 561 8.56 44.54 15.94
N VAL A 562 8.74 45.76 16.46
CA VAL A 562 7.92 46.95 16.17
C VAL A 562 8.22 47.58 14.79
N ALA A 563 9.41 47.37 14.23
CA ALA A 563 9.76 47.82 12.87
C ALA A 563 9.29 46.85 11.77
N ALA A 564 8.59 45.77 12.14
CA ALA A 564 8.19 44.70 11.23
C ALA A 564 6.82 44.90 10.59
N LEU A 565 5.98 45.84 11.04
CA LEU A 565 4.66 46.13 10.46
C LEU A 565 4.79 46.71 9.04
N THR A 566 4.86 45.82 8.07
CA THR A 566 5.03 46.08 6.64
C THR A 566 3.82 45.52 5.88
N PRO A 567 3.57 45.92 4.62
CA PRO A 567 2.54 45.26 3.80
C PRO A 567 2.74 43.73 3.73
N LEU A 568 3.99 43.25 3.80
CA LEU A 568 4.30 41.82 3.88
C LEU A 568 3.76 41.17 5.18
N THR A 569 3.72 41.88 6.33
CA THR A 569 3.11 41.32 7.55
C THR A 569 1.60 41.18 7.42
N ALA A 570 0.94 42.11 6.71
CA ALA A 570 -0.47 41.97 6.42
C ALA A 570 -0.73 40.75 5.52
N VAL A 571 0.10 40.54 4.49
CA VAL A 571 0.02 39.34 3.63
C VAL A 571 0.25 38.06 4.44
N THR A 572 1.28 38.01 5.28
CA THR A 572 1.54 36.87 6.19
C THR A 572 0.32 36.58 7.05
N ALA A 573 -0.25 37.60 7.71
CA ALA A 573 -1.42 37.44 8.57
C ALA A 573 -2.66 36.98 7.79
N ILE A 574 -2.95 37.59 6.64
CA ILE A 574 -4.09 37.22 5.78
C ILE A 574 -3.95 35.77 5.32
N CYS A 575 -2.79 35.37 4.79
CA CYS A 575 -2.56 33.99 4.34
C CYS A 575 -2.64 32.99 5.50
N ALA A 576 -2.13 33.34 6.68
CA ALA A 576 -2.25 32.50 7.87
C ALA A 576 -3.71 32.33 8.33
N VAL A 577 -4.50 33.40 8.33
CA VAL A 577 -5.94 33.35 8.65
C VAL A 577 -6.70 32.52 7.62
N LEU A 578 -6.44 32.71 6.32
CA LEU A 578 -7.06 31.90 5.27
C LEU A 578 -6.66 30.42 5.36
N ALA A 579 -5.39 30.13 5.70
CA ALA A 579 -4.95 28.75 5.95
C ALA A 579 -5.69 28.14 7.15
N LEU A 580 -5.88 28.89 8.24
CA LEU A 580 -6.65 28.44 9.40
C LEU A 580 -8.10 28.16 9.04
N LEU A 581 -8.77 29.07 8.31
CA LEU A 581 -10.15 28.88 7.84
C LEU A 581 -10.28 27.65 6.94
N GLN A 582 -9.33 27.44 6.03
CA GLN A 582 -9.30 26.26 5.17
C GLN A 582 -9.06 24.97 5.98
N GLY A 583 -8.19 25.02 6.99
CA GLY A 583 -7.95 23.90 7.91
C GLY A 583 -9.19 23.54 8.72
N LEU A 584 -9.90 24.54 9.25
CA LEU A 584 -11.19 24.35 9.94
C LEU A 584 -12.26 23.78 9.01
N HIS A 585 -12.32 24.23 7.75
CA HIS A 585 -13.22 23.68 6.76
C HIS A 585 -12.94 22.20 6.45
N ILE A 586 -11.66 21.83 6.26
CA ILE A 586 -11.24 20.43 6.08
C ILE A 586 -11.63 19.62 7.32
N HIS A 587 -11.36 20.12 8.52
CA HIS A 587 -11.70 19.45 9.77
C HIS A 587 -13.20 19.17 9.89
N GLN A 588 -14.05 20.17 9.64
CA GLN A 588 -15.50 20.01 9.68
C GLN A 588 -16.02 18.96 8.69
N GLN A 589 -15.48 18.93 7.46
CA GLN A 589 -15.88 17.91 6.48
C GLN A 589 -15.40 16.51 6.86
N LEU A 590 -14.19 16.38 7.42
CA LEU A 590 -13.66 15.10 7.87
C LEU A 590 -14.41 14.55 9.08
N ASP A 591 -14.78 15.43 10.02
CA ASP A 591 -15.58 15.06 11.19
C ASP A 591 -17.00 14.63 10.77
N ALA A 592 -17.64 15.40 9.87
CA ALA A 592 -18.94 15.04 9.29
C ALA A 592 -18.89 13.70 8.52
N ALA A 593 -17.75 13.36 7.93
CA ALA A 593 -17.53 12.08 7.26
C ALA A 593 -17.16 10.93 8.22
N GLY A 594 -16.95 11.19 9.52
CA GLY A 594 -16.48 10.21 10.50
C GLY A 594 -15.03 9.75 10.30
N ALA A 595 -14.24 10.49 9.51
CA ALA A 595 -12.89 10.10 9.10
C ALA A 595 -11.81 10.37 10.17
N LEU A 596 -12.15 11.07 11.26
CA LEU A 596 -11.25 11.47 12.35
C LEU A 596 -11.31 10.53 13.56
N GLN A 597 -11.76 9.28 13.41
CA GLN A 597 -11.78 8.29 14.50
C GLN A 597 -10.49 7.45 14.56
N SER A 598 -9.93 7.28 15.76
CA SER A 598 -8.65 6.59 15.96
C SER A 598 -8.77 5.08 15.83
N ARG A 599 -7.65 4.38 15.60
CA ARG A 599 -7.65 2.91 15.67
C ARG A 599 -8.11 2.45 17.05
N ASP A 600 -7.56 3.04 18.10
CA ASP A 600 -7.89 2.67 19.48
C ASP A 600 -9.33 3.04 19.86
N GLU A 601 -9.86 4.15 19.34
CA GLU A 601 -11.28 4.51 19.49
C GLU A 601 -12.19 3.51 18.78
N ARG A 602 -11.85 3.12 17.53
CA ARG A 602 -12.61 2.08 16.82
C ARG A 602 -12.58 0.75 17.56
N LEU A 603 -11.42 0.34 18.08
CA LEU A 603 -11.30 -0.89 18.87
C LEU A 603 -12.06 -0.79 20.19
N ALA A 604 -11.98 0.35 20.89
CA ALA A 604 -12.71 0.61 22.12
C ALA A 604 -14.23 0.60 21.89
N LYS A 605 -14.72 1.15 20.77
CA LYS A 605 -16.14 1.06 20.39
C LYS A 605 -16.58 -0.38 20.14
N ARG A 606 -15.76 -1.19 19.45
CA ARG A 606 -16.06 -2.63 19.25
C ARG A 606 -16.09 -3.40 20.57
N ALA A 607 -15.14 -3.13 21.46
CA ALA A 607 -15.12 -3.73 22.79
C ALA A 607 -16.33 -3.31 23.63
N ALA A 608 -16.67 -2.01 23.65
CA ALA A 608 -17.84 -1.49 24.35
C ALA A 608 -19.14 -2.05 23.79
N TYR A 609 -19.26 -2.17 22.46
CA TYR A 609 -20.40 -2.82 21.80
C TYR A 609 -20.58 -4.26 22.30
N GLU A 610 -19.50 -5.04 22.32
CA GLU A 610 -19.54 -6.41 22.81
C GLU A 610 -19.94 -6.45 24.29
N GLN A 611 -19.29 -5.69 25.16
CA GLN A 611 -19.60 -5.67 26.60
C GLN A 611 -21.05 -5.26 26.91
N GLN A 612 -21.57 -4.26 26.20
CA GLN A 612 -22.89 -3.70 26.47
C GLN A 612 -24.01 -4.50 25.82
N TYR A 613 -23.81 -5.02 24.60
CA TYR A 613 -24.90 -5.59 23.79
C TYR A 613 -24.81 -7.11 23.59
N GLN A 614 -23.76 -7.81 24.03
CA GLN A 614 -23.65 -9.26 23.85
C GLN A 614 -24.82 -10.07 24.44
N HIS A 615 -25.48 -9.57 25.49
CA HIS A 615 -26.66 -10.20 26.07
C HIS A 615 -27.85 -10.31 25.09
N TRP A 616 -27.93 -9.42 24.08
CA TRP A 616 -28.97 -9.46 23.05
C TRP A 616 -28.91 -10.68 22.15
N ARG A 617 -27.80 -11.43 22.16
CA ARG A 617 -27.66 -12.65 21.37
C ARG A 617 -28.70 -13.72 21.72
N ALA A 618 -29.10 -13.79 22.99
CA ALA A 618 -30.10 -14.75 23.47
C ALA A 618 -31.54 -14.20 23.39
N VAL A 619 -31.71 -12.89 23.11
CA VAL A 619 -33.01 -12.25 23.03
C VAL A 619 -33.62 -12.52 21.65
N PRO A 620 -34.84 -13.07 21.55
CA PRO A 620 -35.52 -13.23 20.27
C PRO A 620 -35.67 -11.89 19.54
N GLN A 621 -35.27 -11.85 18.27
CA GLN A 621 -35.36 -10.69 17.40
C GLN A 621 -36.12 -11.05 16.12
N PRO A 622 -36.87 -10.11 15.51
CA PRO A 622 -37.60 -10.40 14.28
C PRO A 622 -36.62 -10.51 13.11
N VAL A 623 -37.07 -11.16 12.04
CA VAL A 623 -36.30 -11.29 10.79
C VAL A 623 -36.86 -10.35 9.74
N VAL A 624 -36.00 -9.84 8.86
CA VAL A 624 -36.42 -9.00 7.74
C VAL A 624 -37.01 -9.90 6.66
N GLN A 625 -38.32 -9.87 6.47
CA GLN A 625 -39.02 -10.68 5.47
C GLN A 625 -38.97 -10.04 4.07
N GLN A 626 -39.08 -8.71 4.00
CA GLN A 626 -39.09 -7.97 2.74
C GLN A 626 -38.44 -6.60 2.91
N VAL A 627 -37.69 -6.17 1.89
CA VAL A 627 -37.09 -4.84 1.76
C VAL A 627 -37.70 -4.16 0.55
N THR A 628 -38.48 -3.10 0.78
CA THR A 628 -38.99 -2.22 -0.30
C THR A 628 -38.16 -0.96 -0.36
N LEU A 629 -37.57 -0.64 -1.51
CA LEU A 629 -36.65 0.47 -1.71
C LEU A 629 -37.15 1.39 -2.82
N GLN A 630 -37.18 2.69 -2.54
CA GLN A 630 -37.30 3.74 -3.54
C GLN A 630 -36.06 4.61 -3.44
N ALA A 631 -35.20 4.53 -4.46
CA ALA A 631 -33.94 5.25 -4.50
C ALA A 631 -33.93 6.22 -5.67
N HIS A 632 -33.69 7.50 -5.39
CA HIS A 632 -33.38 8.51 -6.39
C HIS A 632 -31.88 8.80 -6.31
N LEU A 633 -31.14 8.33 -7.31
CA LEU A 633 -29.70 8.49 -7.43
C LEU A 633 -29.41 9.61 -8.42
N ASP A 634 -28.73 10.67 -7.95
CA ASP A 634 -28.22 11.75 -8.80
C ASP A 634 -26.68 11.73 -8.76
N PRO A 635 -26.05 11.05 -9.74
CA PRO A 635 -24.59 10.98 -9.85
C PRO A 635 -23.90 12.33 -10.04
N HIS A 636 -24.57 13.30 -10.69
CA HIS A 636 -24.00 14.62 -10.97
C HIS A 636 -23.95 15.50 -9.71
N GLN A 637 -24.97 15.40 -8.86
CA GLN A 637 -25.01 16.09 -7.56
C GLN A 637 -24.32 15.29 -6.43
N GLN A 638 -23.79 14.11 -6.73
CA GLN A 638 -23.21 13.17 -5.75
C GLN A 638 -24.15 12.88 -4.58
N GLN A 639 -25.45 12.75 -4.88
CA GLN A 639 -26.52 12.64 -3.91
C GLN A 639 -27.37 11.39 -4.15
N ALA A 640 -27.82 10.77 -3.06
CA ALA A 640 -28.83 9.71 -3.12
C ALA A 640 -29.93 9.97 -2.07
N LYS A 641 -31.18 9.94 -2.52
CA LYS A 641 -32.35 9.94 -1.63
C LYS A 641 -32.93 8.53 -1.61
N ILE A 642 -32.87 7.89 -0.46
CA ILE A 642 -33.32 6.50 -0.29
C ILE A 642 -34.47 6.48 0.72
N ARG A 643 -35.60 5.90 0.32
CA ARG A 643 -36.69 5.51 1.21
C ARG A 643 -36.73 3.99 1.27
N ALA A 644 -36.59 3.44 2.47
CA ALA A 644 -36.60 2.01 2.71
C ALA A 644 -37.75 1.65 3.65
N THR A 645 -38.49 0.60 3.31
CA THR A 645 -39.48 -0.03 4.20
C THR A 645 -39.08 -1.48 4.43
N LEU A 646 -38.73 -1.81 5.66
CA LEU A 646 -38.42 -3.16 6.09
C LEU A 646 -39.67 -3.79 6.71
N THR A 647 -40.11 -4.92 6.17
CA THR A 647 -41.16 -5.74 6.81
C THR A 647 -40.49 -6.72 7.75
N LEU A 648 -40.73 -6.57 9.04
CA LEU A 648 -40.17 -7.38 10.10
C LEU A 648 -41.19 -8.43 10.51
N HIS A 649 -40.81 -9.71 10.53
CA HIS A 649 -41.66 -10.84 10.90
C HIS A 649 -41.13 -11.48 12.19
N ASN A 650 -42.03 -11.90 13.09
CA ASN A 650 -41.66 -12.70 14.27
C ASN A 650 -41.77 -14.20 13.97
N PRO A 651 -40.65 -14.91 13.71
CA PRO A 651 -40.68 -16.35 13.50
C PRO A 651 -40.71 -17.16 14.80
N HIS A 652 -40.61 -16.52 15.96
CA HIS A 652 -40.49 -17.19 17.25
C HIS A 652 -41.87 -17.51 17.84
N ALA A 653 -41.94 -18.56 18.66
CA ALA A 653 -43.16 -18.93 19.38
C ALA A 653 -43.51 -17.98 20.54
N GLN A 654 -42.62 -17.03 20.87
CA GLN A 654 -42.79 -16.05 21.95
C GLN A 654 -42.97 -14.63 21.36
N PRO A 655 -43.76 -13.76 22.00
CA PRO A 655 -43.90 -12.38 21.58
C PRO A 655 -42.58 -11.62 21.79
N ILE A 656 -42.24 -10.74 20.85
CA ILE A 656 -41.07 -9.86 20.95
C ILE A 656 -41.53 -8.54 21.54
N SER A 657 -40.96 -8.18 22.70
CA SER A 657 -41.27 -6.94 23.44
C SER A 657 -40.24 -5.81 23.20
N GLN A 658 -39.05 -6.15 22.72
CA GLN A 658 -37.97 -5.21 22.47
C GLN A 658 -37.22 -5.51 21.17
N LEU A 659 -36.88 -4.46 20.44
CA LEU A 659 -36.19 -4.52 19.16
C LEU A 659 -34.88 -3.74 19.25
N LEU A 660 -33.77 -4.40 18.96
CA LEU A 660 -32.47 -3.74 18.80
C LEU A 660 -32.22 -3.46 17.31
N LEU A 661 -31.99 -2.20 16.98
CA LEU A 661 -31.51 -1.76 15.67
C LEU A 661 -30.04 -1.35 15.78
N SER A 662 -29.18 -2.05 15.06
CA SER A 662 -27.74 -1.76 14.95
C SER A 662 -27.44 -1.03 13.64
N PHE A 663 -26.68 0.06 13.72
CA PHE A 663 -26.24 0.87 12.58
C PHE A 663 -24.71 0.86 12.47
N PRO A 664 -24.12 -0.12 11.76
CA PRO A 664 -22.66 -0.31 11.69
C PRO A 664 -21.88 0.87 11.12
N GLY A 665 -22.50 1.68 10.25
CA GLY A 665 -21.86 2.79 9.54
C GLY A 665 -21.89 4.13 10.27
N LEU A 666 -22.48 4.23 11.47
CA LEU A 666 -22.73 5.47 12.22
C LEU A 666 -23.50 6.58 11.46
N GLN A 667 -23.87 6.36 10.19
CA GLN A 667 -24.74 7.26 9.43
C GLN A 667 -26.16 7.12 9.96
N THR A 668 -26.59 8.12 10.73
CA THR A 668 -27.95 8.20 11.24
C THR A 668 -28.89 8.62 10.10
N PRO A 669 -30.08 8.00 9.99
CA PRO A 669 -31.03 8.38 8.95
C PRO A 669 -31.46 9.83 9.14
N THR A 670 -31.62 10.57 8.04
CA THR A 670 -32.01 11.99 8.05
C THR A 670 -33.42 12.20 8.59
N ALA A 671 -34.28 11.20 8.43
CA ALA A 671 -35.53 11.05 9.16
C ALA A 671 -35.71 9.59 9.57
N LEU A 672 -35.76 9.37 10.87
CA LEU A 672 -36.27 8.16 11.51
C LEU A 672 -37.71 8.46 11.92
N GLN A 673 -38.68 7.59 11.57
CA GLN A 673 -39.95 7.34 12.30
C GLN A 673 -41.09 6.99 11.34
N GLN A 674 -41.60 5.76 11.42
CA GLN A 674 -42.87 5.43 12.10
C GLN A 674 -43.00 3.89 12.07
N LEU A 675 -42.83 3.21 13.20
CA LEU A 675 -43.28 1.82 13.33
C LEU A 675 -44.80 1.88 13.35
N GLN A 676 -45.48 1.32 12.35
CA GLN A 676 -46.92 1.50 12.16
C GLN A 676 -47.76 0.84 13.28
N SER A 677 -47.19 -0.06 14.07
CA SER A 677 -47.85 -0.71 15.21
C SER A 677 -47.46 -0.07 16.56
N GLY A 678 -48.13 1.04 16.91
CA GLY A 678 -48.08 1.66 18.25
C GLY A 678 -46.93 2.64 18.49
N GLN A 679 -47.02 3.45 19.56
CA GLN A 679 -45.97 4.40 19.97
C GLN A 679 -44.68 3.64 20.31
N ALA A 680 -43.86 3.32 19.31
CA ALA A 680 -42.50 2.86 19.50
C ALA A 680 -41.65 4.07 19.92
N VAL A 681 -41.67 4.37 21.22
CA VAL A 681 -40.71 5.30 21.82
C VAL A 681 -39.37 4.58 21.83
N ALA A 682 -38.34 5.20 21.24
CA ALA A 682 -36.98 4.70 21.40
C ALA A 682 -36.64 4.72 22.90
N ALA A 683 -36.51 3.54 23.50
CA ALA A 683 -36.27 3.39 24.93
C ALA A 683 -34.84 3.80 25.29
N ASN A 684 -33.90 3.60 24.37
CA ASN A 684 -32.51 4.02 24.50
C ASN A 684 -31.90 4.24 23.12
N ILE A 685 -31.15 5.34 22.94
CA ILE A 685 -30.42 5.69 21.72
C ILE A 685 -28.96 5.91 22.10
N ASP A 686 -28.09 4.99 21.69
CA ASP A 686 -26.64 5.14 21.78
C ASP A 686 -26.08 5.55 20.41
N ASN A 687 -25.95 6.85 20.20
CA ASN A 687 -25.37 7.41 18.97
C ASN A 687 -23.86 7.11 18.83
N ASN A 688 -23.15 6.80 19.92
CA ASN A 688 -21.72 6.55 19.87
C ASN A 688 -21.40 5.15 19.33
N LEU A 689 -22.21 4.16 19.71
CA LEU A 689 -22.14 2.77 19.26
C LEU A 689 -23.10 2.45 18.11
N GLY A 690 -23.96 3.39 17.72
CA GLY A 690 -24.94 3.23 16.64
C GLY A 690 -26.03 2.22 16.99
N GLN A 691 -26.51 2.21 18.23
CA GLN A 691 -27.49 1.24 18.72
C GLN A 691 -28.77 1.93 19.16
N GLN A 692 -29.92 1.40 18.77
CA GLN A 692 -31.22 1.93 19.17
C GLN A 692 -32.13 0.78 19.65
N VAL A 693 -32.71 0.94 20.83
CA VAL A 693 -33.65 -0.03 21.40
C VAL A 693 -35.05 0.55 21.35
N PHE A 694 -35.98 -0.21 20.76
CA PHE A 694 -37.39 0.15 20.67
C PHE A 694 -38.24 -0.81 21.50
N SER A 695 -39.24 -0.28 22.19
CA SER A 695 -40.34 -1.09 22.72
C SER A 695 -41.33 -1.37 21.61
N VAL A 696 -41.58 -2.65 21.34
CA VAL A 696 -42.54 -3.12 20.33
C VAL A 696 -43.37 -4.24 20.94
N GLN A 697 -44.60 -4.44 20.50
CA GLN A 697 -45.34 -5.65 20.82
C GLN A 697 -45.60 -6.40 19.53
N LEU A 698 -44.81 -7.44 19.26
CA LEU A 698 -44.91 -8.25 18.06
C LEU A 698 -45.20 -9.70 18.43
N ASP A 699 -46.46 -10.09 18.32
CA ASP A 699 -46.92 -11.45 18.63
C ASP A 699 -46.29 -12.50 17.69
N PRO A 700 -46.21 -13.78 18.11
CA PRO A 700 -45.74 -14.87 17.26
C PRO A 700 -46.43 -14.88 15.89
N GLY A 701 -45.65 -14.92 14.81
CA GLY A 701 -46.16 -14.91 13.44
C GLY A 701 -46.66 -13.55 12.93
N ALA A 702 -46.75 -12.53 13.78
CA ALA A 702 -47.12 -11.18 13.35
C ALA A 702 -45.97 -10.50 12.60
N SER A 703 -46.32 -9.53 11.75
CA SER A 703 -45.37 -8.69 11.04
C SER A 703 -45.64 -7.21 11.31
N THR A 704 -44.58 -6.39 11.31
CA THR A 704 -44.64 -4.93 11.42
C THR A 704 -43.73 -4.28 10.39
N THR A 705 -43.86 -2.97 10.17
CA THR A 705 -43.10 -2.22 9.18
C THR A 705 -42.21 -1.19 9.83
N LEU A 706 -40.97 -1.10 9.36
CA LEU A 706 -40.00 -0.07 9.73
C LEU A 706 -39.67 0.78 8.51
N GLN A 707 -40.02 2.06 8.57
CA GLN A 707 -39.75 3.03 7.51
C GLN A 707 -38.53 3.90 7.85
N LEU A 708 -37.67 4.09 6.85
CA LEU A 708 -36.40 4.80 6.98
C LEU A 708 -36.22 5.72 5.77
N GLN A 709 -35.70 6.93 6.02
CA GLN A 709 -35.32 7.84 4.96
C GLN A 709 -33.88 8.34 5.14
N TYR A 710 -33.11 8.22 4.07
CA TYR A 710 -31.73 8.66 3.97
C TYR A 710 -31.58 9.73 2.89
N LEU A 711 -30.85 10.78 3.23
CA LEU A 711 -30.24 11.70 2.29
C LEU A 711 -28.73 11.52 2.39
N LEU A 712 -28.17 10.78 1.43
CA LEU A 712 -26.73 10.60 1.32
C LEU A 712 -26.18 11.72 0.46
N GLN A 713 -25.23 12.46 1.01
CA GLN A 713 -24.44 13.45 0.28
C GLN A 713 -22.97 13.04 0.40
N GLN A 714 -22.33 12.74 -0.72
CA GLN A 714 -20.93 12.38 -0.68
C GLN A 714 -20.05 13.63 -0.62
N GLN A 715 -19.20 13.73 0.40
CA GLN A 715 -18.23 14.81 0.53
C GLN A 715 -17.03 14.56 -0.39
N GLY A 716 -16.56 15.59 -1.10
CA GLY A 716 -15.44 15.49 -2.01
C GLY A 716 -14.07 15.37 -1.32
N ILE A 717 -13.94 15.83 -0.07
CA ILE A 717 -12.65 15.93 0.64
C ILE A 717 -12.06 14.58 1.02
N THR A 718 -12.90 13.56 1.25
CA THR A 718 -12.46 12.19 1.53
C THR A 718 -12.57 11.32 0.29
N PRO A 719 -11.62 10.41 0.05
CA PRO A 719 -11.82 9.34 -0.92
C PRO A 719 -13.13 8.60 -0.66
N ALA A 720 -13.82 8.22 -1.73
CA ALA A 720 -15.06 7.45 -1.63
C ALA A 720 -14.76 6.09 -0.96
N PRO A 721 -15.50 5.69 0.10
CA PRO A 721 -15.38 4.33 0.59
C PRO A 721 -15.82 3.36 -0.53
N SER A 722 -15.14 2.22 -0.66
CA SER A 722 -15.31 1.26 -1.78
C SER A 722 -16.74 0.75 -2.00
N HIS A 723 -17.62 0.93 -1.03
CA HIS A 723 -19.01 0.43 -1.07
C HIS A 723 -20.08 1.53 -1.04
N GLN A 724 -19.70 2.82 -0.98
CA GLN A 724 -20.62 3.95 -1.09
C GLN A 724 -20.02 5.00 -2.04
N ILE A 725 -20.30 4.85 -3.33
CA ILE A 725 -19.73 5.65 -4.41
C ILE A 725 -20.88 6.27 -5.19
N ILE A 726 -20.88 7.59 -5.30
CA ILE A 726 -21.81 8.34 -6.12
C ILE A 726 -20.98 9.25 -7.01
N ARG A 727 -20.76 8.79 -8.25
CA ARG A 727 -19.99 9.47 -9.29
C ARG A 727 -20.68 9.30 -10.65
N PRO A 728 -20.59 10.30 -11.55
CA PRO A 728 -21.21 10.26 -12.88
C PRO A 728 -20.84 9.02 -13.70
N GLU A 729 -19.59 8.57 -13.65
CA GLU A 729 -19.17 7.43 -14.47
C GLU A 729 -19.59 6.09 -13.88
N PHE A 730 -19.66 5.99 -12.55
CA PHE A 730 -20.03 4.78 -11.83
C PHE A 730 -20.54 5.13 -10.43
N SER A 731 -21.79 4.79 -10.15
CA SER A 731 -22.38 4.90 -8.82
C SER A 731 -22.76 3.52 -8.28
N TYR A 732 -22.38 3.22 -7.05
CA TYR A 732 -22.61 1.97 -6.36
C TYR A 732 -22.85 2.21 -4.86
N LEU A 733 -24.00 1.78 -4.37
CA LEU A 733 -24.36 1.83 -2.96
C LEU A 733 -24.68 0.42 -2.46
N ARG A 734 -23.93 -0.04 -1.46
CA ARG A 734 -24.21 -1.28 -0.75
C ARG A 734 -25.02 -0.99 0.50
N LEU A 735 -26.26 -1.45 0.55
CA LEU A 735 -27.19 -0.98 1.58
C LEU A 735 -27.02 -1.67 2.94
N LEU A 736 -26.23 -2.75 3.05
CA LEU A 736 -25.94 -3.42 4.35
C LEU A 736 -25.32 -2.47 5.39
N GLN A 737 -24.59 -1.45 4.96
CA GLN A 737 -23.98 -0.44 5.85
C GLN A 737 -24.88 0.76 6.11
N LEU A 738 -25.98 0.89 5.37
CA LEU A 738 -26.91 2.02 5.43
C LEU A 738 -28.19 1.63 6.17
N LEU A 739 -28.75 0.45 5.89
CA LEU A 739 -29.92 -0.10 6.55
C LEU A 739 -29.55 -0.64 7.93
N PRO A 740 -30.46 -0.53 8.93
CA PRO A 740 -30.25 -1.13 10.24
C PRO A 740 -30.20 -2.65 10.14
N GLN A 741 -29.29 -3.25 10.88
CA GLN A 741 -29.26 -4.68 11.14
C GLN A 741 -30.05 -4.96 12.40
N ILE A 742 -30.82 -6.05 12.39
CA ILE A 742 -31.74 -6.39 13.48
C ILE A 742 -31.03 -7.28 14.49
N GLY A 743 -31.01 -6.86 15.76
CA GLY A 743 -30.40 -7.62 16.84
C GLY A 743 -28.88 -7.44 16.97
N PHE A 744 -28.26 -8.36 17.71
CA PHE A 744 -26.81 -8.37 17.91
C PHE A 744 -26.07 -8.77 16.63
N VAL A 745 -25.06 -7.99 16.24
CA VAL A 745 -24.25 -8.11 15.03
C VAL A 745 -22.85 -8.63 15.42
N PRO A 746 -22.55 -9.92 15.19
CA PRO A 746 -21.27 -10.52 15.56
C PRO A 746 -20.05 -9.84 14.93
N GLU A 747 -20.18 -9.22 13.76
CA GLU A 747 -19.13 -8.55 13.01
C GLU A 747 -18.62 -7.26 13.67
N LEU A 748 -19.41 -6.69 14.59
CA LEU A 748 -19.03 -5.51 15.38
C LEU A 748 -18.17 -5.87 16.60
N ARG A 749 -17.99 -7.17 16.90
CA ARG A 749 -17.08 -7.64 17.96
C ARG A 749 -15.61 -7.40 17.61
N LEU A 750 -14.78 -7.41 18.64
CA LEU A 750 -13.33 -7.41 18.49
C LEU A 750 -12.86 -8.82 18.13
N ARG A 751 -12.18 -9.02 17.01
CA ARG A 751 -11.77 -10.36 16.55
C ARG A 751 -10.38 -10.78 17.00
N ASP A 752 -9.44 -9.85 17.01
CA ASP A 752 -8.04 -10.11 17.35
C ASP A 752 -7.86 -10.47 18.83
N ASP A 753 -7.31 -11.65 19.11
CA ASP A 753 -7.17 -12.15 20.48
C ASP A 753 -6.24 -11.28 21.34
N ALA A 754 -5.17 -10.71 20.77
CA ALA A 754 -4.24 -9.85 21.52
C ALA A 754 -4.92 -8.55 21.95
N GLU A 755 -5.70 -7.94 21.06
CA GLU A 755 -6.51 -6.76 21.35
C GLU A 755 -7.68 -7.10 22.30
N ARG A 756 -8.30 -8.29 22.20
CA ARG A 756 -9.34 -8.74 23.15
C ARG A 756 -8.81 -8.79 24.58
N VAL A 757 -7.62 -9.36 24.77
CA VAL A 757 -6.94 -9.38 26.07
C VAL A 757 -6.69 -7.96 26.59
N ARG A 758 -6.27 -7.02 25.72
CA ARG A 758 -6.07 -5.61 26.07
C ARG A 758 -7.33 -4.94 26.62
N PHE A 759 -8.50 -5.31 26.10
CA PHE A 759 -9.80 -4.80 26.54
C PHE A 759 -10.50 -5.66 27.61
N GLY A 760 -9.82 -6.69 28.15
CA GLY A 760 -10.37 -7.57 29.19
C GLY A 760 -11.50 -8.49 28.69
N LEU A 761 -11.54 -8.78 27.39
CA LEU A 761 -12.49 -9.69 26.77
C LEU A 761 -11.91 -11.11 26.72
N ALA A 762 -12.75 -12.11 27.00
CA ALA A 762 -12.37 -13.51 26.82
C ALA A 762 -12.09 -13.81 25.33
N PRO A 763 -11.20 -14.76 24.96
CA PRO A 763 -11.07 -15.20 23.57
C PRO A 763 -12.42 -15.60 22.97
N LEU A 764 -12.57 -15.42 21.66
CA LEU A 764 -13.79 -15.91 21.00
C LEU A 764 -13.86 -17.45 21.16
N PRO A 765 -15.03 -18.03 21.43
CA PRO A 765 -15.14 -19.48 21.55
C PRO A 765 -14.63 -20.16 20.27
N ALA A 766 -13.80 -21.19 20.38
CA ALA A 766 -13.34 -21.95 19.22
C ALA A 766 -14.52 -22.52 18.43
N SER A 767 -15.63 -22.83 19.10
CA SER A 767 -16.92 -23.20 18.52
C SER A 767 -17.63 -22.07 17.75
N GLU A 768 -17.04 -20.90 17.59
CA GLU A 768 -17.52 -19.78 16.76
C GLU A 768 -16.45 -19.27 15.77
N ALA A 769 -15.22 -19.74 15.92
CA ALA A 769 -14.05 -19.26 15.17
C ALA A 769 -13.41 -20.35 14.31
N GLN A 770 -13.63 -21.64 14.61
CA GLN A 770 -13.02 -22.77 13.92
C GLN A 770 -14.09 -23.72 13.37
N PRO A 771 -14.24 -23.81 12.04
CA PRO A 771 -15.09 -24.78 11.35
C PRO A 771 -14.96 -26.23 11.84
N SER A 772 -13.75 -26.70 12.08
CA SER A 772 -13.47 -28.05 12.58
C SER A 772 -14.06 -28.30 13.98
N VAL A 773 -14.16 -27.26 14.81
CA VAL A 773 -14.72 -27.31 16.17
C VAL A 773 -16.23 -27.09 16.16
N LEU A 774 -16.72 -26.20 15.28
CA LEU A 774 -18.15 -25.88 15.09
C LEU A 774 -19.02 -27.12 14.83
N ALA A 775 -18.47 -28.15 14.21
CA ALA A 775 -19.23 -29.29 13.67
C ALA A 775 -18.77 -30.66 14.20
N ALA A 776 -18.32 -30.76 15.45
CA ALA A 776 -18.13 -32.05 16.12
C ALA A 776 -19.42 -32.89 16.20
N SER A 777 -20.59 -32.32 15.90
CA SER A 777 -21.81 -33.10 15.63
C SER A 777 -22.70 -32.55 14.50
N HIS A 778 -23.07 -31.26 14.43
CA HIS A 778 -23.87 -30.68 13.31
C HIS A 778 -23.75 -29.15 13.24
N THR A 779 -24.23 -28.53 12.14
CA THR A 779 -24.36 -27.06 11.98
C THR A 779 -25.08 -26.45 13.19
N PRO A 780 -24.56 -25.36 13.81
CA PRO A 780 -25.21 -24.76 14.97
C PRO A 780 -26.64 -24.31 14.68
N ALA A 781 -27.57 -24.50 15.62
CA ALA A 781 -28.95 -24.02 15.49
C ALA A 781 -29.05 -22.48 15.39
N SER A 782 -28.01 -21.76 15.80
CA SER A 782 -27.89 -20.30 15.61
C SER A 782 -27.44 -19.89 14.21
N ALA A 783 -27.01 -20.83 13.37
CA ALA A 783 -26.63 -20.55 12.00
C ALA A 783 -27.87 -20.16 11.20
N ARG A 784 -27.92 -18.90 10.77
CA ARG A 784 -29.05 -18.36 10.03
C ARG A 784 -28.56 -17.38 9.00
N TYR A 785 -29.35 -17.32 7.95
CA TYR A 785 -29.26 -16.28 6.95
C TYR A 785 -30.33 -15.24 7.21
N ASP A 786 -29.98 -13.98 6.97
CA ASP A 786 -30.99 -12.96 6.75
C ASP A 786 -31.39 -13.04 5.26
N TRP A 787 -32.50 -13.72 4.97
CA TRP A 787 -33.12 -13.76 3.63
C TRP A 787 -34.27 -12.77 3.57
N ALA A 788 -34.39 -12.03 2.47
CA ALA A 788 -35.50 -11.12 2.25
C ALA A 788 -35.93 -11.09 0.78
N PHE A 789 -37.22 -10.85 0.55
CA PHE A 789 -37.69 -10.40 -0.77
C PHE A 789 -37.23 -8.96 -1.01
N LEU A 790 -36.75 -8.66 -2.21
CA LEU A 790 -36.36 -7.31 -2.59
C LEU A 790 -37.37 -6.76 -3.59
N ASP A 791 -37.87 -5.54 -3.34
CA ASP A 791 -38.72 -4.77 -4.25
C ASP A 791 -38.11 -3.36 -4.38
N ILE A 792 -37.46 -3.08 -5.50
CA ILE A 792 -36.54 -1.96 -5.66
C ILE A 792 -36.93 -1.12 -6.85
N THR A 793 -37.27 0.15 -6.61
CA THR A 793 -37.43 1.16 -7.65
C THR A 793 -36.26 2.14 -7.61
N ILE A 794 -35.53 2.25 -8.73
CA ILE A 794 -34.41 3.17 -8.89
C ILE A 794 -34.78 4.25 -9.90
N ALA A 795 -34.60 5.51 -9.54
CA ALA A 795 -34.67 6.66 -10.42
C ALA A 795 -33.27 7.23 -10.65
N VAL A 796 -32.90 7.44 -11.91
CA VAL A 796 -31.60 7.97 -12.36
C VAL A 796 -31.80 9.02 -13.46
N PRO A 797 -30.80 9.87 -13.76
CA PRO A 797 -30.88 10.78 -14.90
C PRO A 797 -31.09 10.05 -16.23
N LEU A 798 -31.69 10.72 -17.22
CA LEU A 798 -31.87 10.15 -18.55
C LEU A 798 -30.53 9.68 -19.16
N GLY A 799 -30.52 8.51 -19.77
CA GLY A 799 -29.33 7.89 -20.36
C GLY A 799 -28.56 6.97 -19.40
N TYR A 800 -28.87 7.00 -18.10
CA TYR A 800 -28.33 6.05 -17.13
C TYR A 800 -29.16 4.77 -17.05
N GLN A 801 -28.49 3.67 -16.71
CA GLN A 801 -29.09 2.41 -16.31
C GLN A 801 -29.06 2.29 -14.79
N GLY A 802 -30.23 2.13 -14.16
CA GLY A 802 -30.34 1.73 -12.77
C GLY A 802 -30.39 0.20 -12.69
N ILE A 803 -29.54 -0.40 -11.87
CA ILE A 803 -29.33 -1.85 -11.81
C ILE A 803 -29.49 -2.32 -10.36
N ALA A 804 -30.28 -3.37 -10.17
CA ALA A 804 -30.48 -4.08 -8.90
C ALA A 804 -30.70 -5.59 -9.11
N ALA A 805 -30.76 -6.33 -8.01
CA ALA A 805 -31.15 -7.73 -7.98
C ALA A 805 -32.66 -7.89 -8.26
N GLY A 806 -33.04 -9.00 -8.89
CA GLY A 806 -34.43 -9.34 -9.23
C GLY A 806 -34.73 -9.28 -10.73
N ALA A 807 -35.95 -9.69 -11.08
CA ALA A 807 -36.52 -9.50 -12.40
C ALA A 807 -36.82 -8.02 -12.64
N LEU A 808 -36.45 -7.50 -13.82
CA LEU A 808 -36.85 -6.15 -14.24
C LEU A 808 -38.32 -6.19 -14.67
N LEU A 809 -39.22 -5.70 -13.83
CA LEU A 809 -40.65 -5.71 -14.09
C LEU A 809 -41.08 -4.58 -15.03
N LYS A 810 -40.47 -3.40 -14.85
CA LYS A 810 -40.81 -2.20 -15.61
C LYS A 810 -39.63 -1.24 -15.70
N SER A 811 -39.47 -0.61 -16.86
CA SER A 811 -38.69 0.63 -17.01
C SER A 811 -39.55 1.69 -17.68
N TRP A 812 -39.43 2.94 -17.25
CA TRP A 812 -40.18 4.06 -17.83
C TRP A 812 -39.43 5.38 -17.65
N GLN A 813 -39.86 6.41 -18.37
CA GLN A 813 -39.37 7.77 -18.19
C GLN A 813 -40.49 8.64 -17.62
N ALA A 814 -40.18 9.43 -16.61
CA ALA A 814 -41.09 10.40 -15.99
C ALA A 814 -40.25 11.52 -15.36
N ASP A 815 -40.79 12.74 -15.30
CA ASP A 815 -40.16 13.88 -14.60
C ASP A 815 -38.69 14.14 -14.98
N GLY A 816 -38.32 13.91 -16.24
CA GLY A 816 -36.94 14.08 -16.72
C GLY A 816 -35.94 13.04 -16.21
N GLN A 817 -36.44 11.91 -15.70
CA GLN A 817 -35.66 10.80 -15.15
C GLN A 817 -36.05 9.46 -15.78
N GLN A 818 -35.16 8.49 -15.64
CA GLN A 818 -35.37 7.11 -16.03
C GLN A 818 -35.54 6.24 -14.79
N PHE A 819 -36.62 5.45 -14.76
CA PHE A 819 -36.99 4.60 -13.64
C PHE A 819 -36.86 3.13 -14.01
N PHE A 820 -36.45 2.32 -13.02
CA PHE A 820 -36.33 0.87 -13.12
C PHE A 820 -36.93 0.21 -11.88
N HIS A 821 -37.90 -0.69 -12.07
CA HIS A 821 -38.52 -1.45 -10.99
C HIS A 821 -38.11 -2.92 -11.08
N TYR A 822 -37.35 -3.36 -10.07
CA TYR A 822 -36.88 -4.73 -9.90
C TYR A 822 -37.58 -5.40 -8.74
N ARG A 823 -37.85 -6.70 -8.87
CA ARG A 823 -38.37 -7.52 -7.77
C ARG A 823 -37.83 -8.93 -7.84
N THR A 824 -37.46 -9.51 -6.70
CA THR A 824 -37.06 -10.92 -6.62
C THR A 824 -38.30 -11.83 -6.50
N GLU A 825 -38.35 -12.94 -7.24
CA GLU A 825 -39.43 -13.92 -7.11
C GLU A 825 -39.24 -14.84 -5.90
N ALA A 826 -37.98 -15.06 -5.51
CA ALA A 826 -37.60 -15.79 -4.31
C ALA A 826 -36.84 -14.88 -3.32
N PRO A 827 -36.81 -15.23 -2.02
CA PRO A 827 -35.94 -14.57 -1.06
C PRO A 827 -34.47 -14.72 -1.46
N VAL A 828 -33.74 -13.62 -1.39
CA VAL A 828 -32.29 -13.58 -1.57
C VAL A 828 -31.63 -13.14 -0.28
N ARG A 829 -30.32 -13.34 -0.15
CA ARG A 829 -29.57 -12.80 0.99
C ARG A 829 -29.84 -11.29 1.11
N ASN A 830 -30.10 -10.81 2.32
CA ASN A 830 -30.40 -9.42 2.65
C ASN A 830 -29.14 -8.53 2.52
N LEU A 831 -28.67 -8.41 1.29
CA LEU A 831 -27.53 -7.61 0.88
C LEU A 831 -27.92 -6.75 -0.34
N PRO A 832 -28.97 -5.91 -0.24
CA PRO A 832 -29.41 -5.10 -1.37
C PRO A 832 -28.32 -4.12 -1.80
N ALA A 833 -28.21 -3.93 -3.11
CA ALA A 833 -27.28 -3.01 -3.73
C ALA A 833 -27.97 -2.24 -4.86
N LEU A 834 -27.52 -1.01 -5.05
CA LEU A 834 -28.00 -0.11 -6.11
C LEU A 834 -26.80 0.31 -6.94
N ILE A 835 -26.90 0.18 -8.26
CA ILE A 835 -25.86 0.60 -9.19
C ILE A 835 -26.49 1.53 -10.23
N ALA A 836 -25.79 2.61 -10.58
CA ALA A 836 -26.15 3.47 -11.70
C ALA A 836 -24.93 3.73 -12.59
N VAL A 837 -25.10 3.49 -13.90
CA VAL A 837 -24.03 3.64 -14.89
C VAL A 837 -24.57 4.30 -16.17
N PRO A 838 -23.77 5.10 -16.89
CA PRO A 838 -24.19 5.75 -18.14
C PRO A 838 -24.05 4.86 -19.39
N TRP A 839 -23.84 3.54 -19.21
CA TRP A 839 -23.57 2.61 -20.31
C TRP A 839 -24.72 1.62 -20.49
N GLN A 840 -24.92 1.17 -21.73
CA GLN A 840 -25.90 0.15 -22.09
C GLN A 840 -25.39 -1.26 -21.78
N LYS A 841 -26.30 -2.25 -21.80
CA LYS A 841 -25.98 -3.66 -21.53
C LYS A 841 -25.82 -4.50 -22.80
N GLN A 842 -25.00 -5.54 -22.71
CA GLN A 842 -25.04 -6.71 -23.59
C GLN A 842 -25.82 -7.81 -22.88
N SER A 843 -26.77 -8.45 -23.56
CA SER A 843 -27.65 -9.48 -22.96
C SER A 843 -27.42 -10.85 -23.60
N SER A 844 -27.59 -11.91 -22.81
CA SER A 844 -27.61 -13.30 -23.24
C SER A 844 -28.51 -14.12 -22.31
N ALA A 845 -28.52 -15.44 -22.46
CA ALA A 845 -29.16 -16.36 -21.52
C ALA A 845 -28.41 -17.69 -21.44
N ALA A 846 -28.57 -18.41 -20.33
CA ALA A 846 -28.13 -19.79 -20.16
C ALA A 846 -29.04 -20.51 -19.16
N ALA A 847 -29.39 -21.77 -19.44
CA ALA A 847 -30.28 -22.59 -18.60
C ALA A 847 -31.60 -21.89 -18.19
N GLY A 848 -32.17 -21.06 -19.07
CA GLY A 848 -33.38 -20.29 -18.81
C GLY A 848 -33.19 -18.99 -18.01
N VAL A 849 -31.96 -18.67 -17.59
CA VAL A 849 -31.61 -17.47 -16.82
C VAL A 849 -31.17 -16.34 -17.74
N PRO A 850 -31.77 -15.13 -17.66
CA PRO A 850 -31.26 -13.93 -18.32
C PRO A 850 -29.91 -13.48 -17.76
N LEU A 851 -28.95 -13.21 -18.64
CA LEU A 851 -27.60 -12.76 -18.30
C LEU A 851 -27.33 -11.38 -18.92
N GLU A 852 -26.73 -10.47 -18.15
CA GLU A 852 -26.43 -9.11 -18.60
C GLU A 852 -25.01 -8.69 -18.22
N ILE A 853 -24.30 -8.04 -19.13
CA ILE A 853 -23.03 -7.35 -18.86
C ILE A 853 -23.20 -5.86 -19.12
N HIS A 854 -22.87 -5.04 -18.12
CA HIS A 854 -22.78 -3.58 -18.23
C HIS A 854 -21.32 -3.16 -18.23
N SER A 855 -20.90 -2.54 -19.33
CA SER A 855 -19.51 -2.13 -19.54
C SER A 855 -19.46 -0.84 -20.36
N PRO A 856 -18.47 0.05 -20.13
CA PRO A 856 -18.26 1.25 -20.97
C PRO A 856 -17.90 0.90 -22.42
N GLN A 857 -17.37 -0.30 -22.67
CA GLN A 857 -17.02 -0.81 -24.00
C GLN A 857 -17.19 -2.34 -24.03
N PHE A 858 -17.51 -2.88 -25.21
CA PHE A 858 -17.59 -4.33 -25.43
C PHE A 858 -16.46 -4.78 -26.34
N ASN A 859 -15.73 -5.82 -25.92
CA ASN A 859 -14.57 -6.37 -26.61
C ASN A 859 -14.45 -7.89 -26.34
N THR A 860 -13.36 -8.50 -26.80
CA THR A 860 -13.12 -9.93 -26.60
C THR A 860 -13.07 -10.37 -25.14
N ALA A 861 -12.69 -9.49 -24.20
CA ALA A 861 -12.69 -9.79 -22.77
C ALA A 861 -14.12 -9.83 -22.21
N THR A 862 -15.00 -8.93 -22.63
CA THR A 862 -16.43 -9.00 -22.25
C THR A 862 -17.14 -10.18 -22.89
N ASP A 863 -16.78 -10.53 -24.14
CA ASP A 863 -17.33 -11.73 -24.79
C ASP A 863 -16.94 -12.99 -24.01
N LEU A 864 -15.66 -13.08 -23.60
CA LEU A 864 -15.18 -14.20 -22.80
C LEU A 864 -15.79 -14.23 -21.40
N THR A 865 -16.04 -13.07 -20.81
CA THR A 865 -16.76 -12.93 -19.54
C THR A 865 -18.20 -13.44 -19.68
N MET A 866 -18.90 -13.09 -20.76
CA MET A 866 -20.25 -13.59 -21.04
C MET A 866 -20.27 -15.11 -21.22
N GLN A 867 -19.30 -15.66 -21.95
CA GLN A 867 -19.14 -17.10 -22.11
C GLN A 867 -18.90 -17.79 -20.75
N ALA A 868 -18.03 -17.25 -19.91
CA ALA A 868 -17.81 -17.78 -18.57
C ALA A 868 -19.08 -17.76 -17.72
N MET A 869 -19.88 -16.68 -17.77
CA MET A 869 -21.19 -16.63 -17.10
C MET A 869 -22.13 -17.72 -17.62
N GLN A 870 -22.24 -17.90 -18.94
CA GLN A 870 -23.09 -18.91 -19.55
C GLN A 870 -22.68 -20.33 -19.15
N HIS A 871 -21.39 -20.65 -19.28
CA HIS A 871 -20.86 -21.97 -18.96
C HIS A 871 -21.01 -22.28 -17.47
N THR A 872 -20.74 -21.31 -16.60
CA THR A 872 -20.91 -21.50 -15.15
C THR A 872 -22.38 -21.77 -14.81
N VAL A 873 -23.30 -20.93 -15.28
CA VAL A 873 -24.74 -21.12 -15.02
C VAL A 873 -25.26 -22.45 -15.57
N GLN A 874 -24.84 -22.83 -16.78
CA GLN A 874 -25.22 -24.09 -17.40
C GLN A 874 -24.67 -25.29 -16.63
N TRP A 875 -23.38 -25.25 -16.27
CA TRP A 875 -22.72 -26.35 -15.58
C TRP A 875 -23.33 -26.56 -14.19
N PHE A 876 -23.52 -25.50 -13.40
CA PHE A 876 -24.14 -25.64 -12.08
C PHE A 876 -25.59 -26.10 -12.15
N SER A 877 -26.38 -25.57 -13.10
CA SER A 877 -27.77 -25.97 -13.27
C SER A 877 -27.91 -27.45 -13.64
N ALA A 878 -26.98 -27.99 -14.43
CA ALA A 878 -26.97 -29.40 -14.82
C ALA A 878 -26.41 -30.32 -13.71
N ASN A 879 -25.39 -29.88 -12.96
CA ASN A 879 -24.63 -30.77 -12.07
C ASN A 879 -24.99 -30.63 -10.59
N ILE A 880 -25.32 -29.44 -10.12
CA ILE A 880 -25.52 -29.14 -8.69
C ILE A 880 -26.99 -28.81 -8.40
N GLY A 881 -27.54 -27.82 -9.09
CA GLY A 881 -28.92 -27.37 -8.95
C GLY A 881 -29.17 -26.08 -9.72
N ALA A 882 -30.41 -25.90 -10.17
CA ALA A 882 -30.82 -24.73 -10.95
C ALA A 882 -30.46 -23.41 -10.24
N TYR A 883 -30.07 -22.42 -11.04
CA TYR A 883 -29.80 -21.07 -10.54
C TYR A 883 -31.05 -20.52 -9.83
N PRO A 884 -30.93 -20.06 -8.57
CA PRO A 884 -32.09 -19.64 -7.79
C PRO A 884 -32.55 -18.20 -8.08
N GLY A 885 -31.80 -17.42 -8.86
CA GLY A 885 -32.07 -16.01 -9.12
C GLY A 885 -32.84 -15.75 -10.41
N ASP A 886 -33.47 -14.58 -10.49
CA ASP A 886 -34.36 -14.18 -11.60
C ASP A 886 -33.57 -13.72 -12.85
N ALA A 887 -32.38 -13.16 -12.62
CA ALA A 887 -31.42 -12.77 -13.64
C ALA A 887 -30.03 -12.67 -12.99
N LEU A 888 -28.96 -12.71 -13.80
CA LEU A 888 -27.61 -12.46 -13.31
C LEU A 888 -26.97 -11.32 -14.11
N ARG A 889 -26.53 -10.28 -13.41
CA ARG A 889 -25.93 -9.09 -14.04
C ARG A 889 -24.52 -8.88 -13.57
N LEU A 890 -23.61 -8.61 -14.50
CA LEU A 890 -22.23 -8.27 -14.22
C LEU A 890 -21.97 -6.82 -14.63
N VAL A 891 -21.31 -6.05 -13.77
CA VAL A 891 -21.00 -4.64 -14.00
C VAL A 891 -19.50 -4.40 -13.86
N MET A 892 -18.90 -3.74 -14.85
CA MET A 892 -17.50 -3.29 -14.75
C MET A 892 -17.38 -2.14 -13.76
N MET A 893 -16.46 -2.23 -12.79
CA MET A 893 -16.23 -1.20 -11.76
C MET A 893 -14.85 -0.54 -11.90
N PRO A 894 -14.64 0.68 -11.35
CA PRO A 894 -13.34 1.34 -11.37
C PRO A 894 -12.25 0.51 -10.66
N ASP A 895 -10.98 0.87 -10.85
CA ASP A 895 -9.86 0.21 -10.16
C ASP A 895 -9.75 0.61 -8.68
N ILE A 896 -10.72 0.13 -7.89
CA ILE A 896 -10.90 0.48 -6.48
C ILE A 896 -11.21 -0.76 -5.63
N GLY A 897 -10.20 -1.23 -4.91
CA GLY A 897 -10.35 -2.38 -4.01
C GLY A 897 -10.18 -3.72 -4.73
N PRO A 898 -11.04 -4.72 -4.47
CA PRO A 898 -10.84 -6.08 -4.96
C PRO A 898 -11.01 -6.16 -6.50
N THR A 899 -10.50 -7.25 -7.08
CA THR A 899 -10.54 -7.47 -8.53
C THR A 899 -11.88 -8.01 -9.03
N GLY A 900 -12.66 -8.64 -8.15
CA GLY A 900 -14.03 -9.08 -8.36
C GLY A 900 -14.80 -9.06 -7.03
N TYR A 901 -16.13 -8.99 -7.12
CA TYR A 901 -17.02 -9.08 -5.95
C TYR A 901 -18.42 -9.55 -6.35
N ALA A 902 -18.92 -10.59 -5.71
CA ALA A 902 -20.26 -11.11 -5.94
C ALA A 902 -21.29 -10.65 -4.88
N LEU A 903 -22.40 -10.11 -5.35
CA LEU A 903 -23.62 -9.80 -4.61
C LEU A 903 -24.75 -10.76 -5.08
N PRO A 904 -25.89 -10.86 -4.37
CA PRO A 904 -27.00 -11.67 -4.85
C PRO A 904 -27.48 -11.17 -6.22
N GLN A 905 -27.46 -12.03 -7.24
CA GLN A 905 -27.84 -11.73 -8.63
C GLN A 905 -27.00 -10.64 -9.34
N LEU A 906 -25.96 -10.12 -8.70
CA LEU A 906 -25.10 -9.04 -9.20
C LEU A 906 -23.62 -9.39 -9.03
N VAL A 907 -22.80 -9.14 -10.03
CA VAL A 907 -21.34 -9.35 -9.98
C VAL A 907 -20.65 -8.05 -10.38
N LEU A 908 -19.60 -7.68 -9.65
CA LEU A 908 -18.73 -6.55 -10.00
C LEU A 908 -17.36 -7.09 -10.39
N ILE A 909 -16.81 -6.65 -11.52
CA ILE A 909 -15.42 -6.95 -11.90
C ILE A 909 -14.68 -5.65 -12.17
N ASN A 910 -13.48 -5.53 -11.63
CA ASN A 910 -12.61 -4.38 -11.86
C ASN A 910 -12.25 -4.27 -13.36
N HIS A 911 -12.57 -3.14 -13.98
CA HIS A 911 -12.40 -2.93 -15.43
C HIS A 911 -10.93 -3.06 -15.88
N ARG A 912 -9.94 -2.83 -15.01
CA ARG A 912 -8.52 -2.99 -15.34
C ARG A 912 -8.21 -4.42 -15.77
N VAL A 913 -8.71 -5.40 -15.00
CA VAL A 913 -8.47 -6.84 -15.23
C VAL A 913 -9.59 -7.52 -16.01
N GLY A 914 -10.83 -7.04 -15.91
CA GLY A 914 -11.99 -7.61 -16.59
C GLY A 914 -12.22 -7.12 -18.02
N LEU A 915 -11.65 -5.95 -18.38
CA LEU A 915 -11.95 -5.30 -19.66
C LEU A 915 -10.69 -4.92 -20.47
N ARG A 916 -9.66 -4.43 -19.80
CA ARG A 916 -8.44 -3.89 -20.46
C ARG A 916 -7.29 -4.88 -20.54
N ALA A 917 -7.28 -5.90 -19.68
CA ALA A 917 -6.26 -6.93 -19.69
C ALA A 917 -6.48 -7.92 -20.84
N LYS A 918 -5.37 -8.43 -21.37
CA LYS A 918 -5.31 -9.47 -22.40
C LYS A 918 -4.31 -10.54 -21.96
N PRO A 919 -4.49 -11.80 -22.34
CA PRO A 919 -3.50 -12.84 -22.04
C PRO A 919 -2.14 -12.50 -22.68
N THR A 920 -1.05 -12.85 -22.01
CA THR A 920 0.28 -12.85 -22.61
C THR A 920 0.42 -13.99 -23.63
N ALA A 921 1.42 -13.94 -24.51
CA ALA A 921 1.59 -14.95 -25.57
C ALA A 921 1.88 -16.35 -25.01
N ASP A 922 2.47 -16.43 -23.83
CA ASP A 922 2.84 -17.62 -23.08
C ASP A 922 1.83 -17.96 -21.96
N ALA A 923 0.69 -17.28 -21.90
CA ALA A 923 -0.31 -17.50 -20.87
C ALA A 923 -0.88 -18.94 -20.97
N PRO A 924 -0.71 -19.78 -19.94
CA PRO A 924 -1.20 -21.15 -19.99
C PRO A 924 -2.73 -21.23 -19.81
N PHE A 925 -3.37 -20.22 -19.23
CA PHE A 925 -4.81 -20.13 -19.05
C PHE A 925 -5.31 -18.67 -19.13
N SER A 926 -6.63 -18.50 -19.27
CA SER A 926 -7.27 -17.17 -19.31
C SER A 926 -7.68 -16.67 -17.93
N GLN A 927 -7.04 -15.61 -17.45
CA GLN A 927 -7.42 -14.94 -16.20
C GLN A 927 -8.83 -14.36 -16.22
N VAL A 928 -9.24 -13.76 -17.35
CA VAL A 928 -10.57 -13.15 -17.52
C VAL A 928 -11.66 -14.19 -17.38
N TYR A 929 -11.52 -15.34 -18.06
CA TYR A 929 -12.50 -16.43 -17.98
C TYR A 929 -12.55 -17.02 -16.57
N ARG A 930 -11.37 -17.34 -16.00
CA ARG A 930 -11.22 -17.89 -14.65
C ARG A 930 -11.92 -17.03 -13.60
N ARG A 931 -11.65 -15.72 -13.61
CA ARG A 931 -12.22 -14.75 -12.68
C ARG A 931 -13.74 -14.68 -12.82
N ALA A 932 -14.25 -14.54 -14.04
CA ALA A 932 -15.69 -14.49 -14.26
C ALA A 932 -16.38 -15.78 -13.79
N ALA A 933 -15.79 -16.95 -14.04
CA ALA A 933 -16.30 -18.22 -13.53
C ALA A 933 -16.31 -18.28 -11.99
N HIS A 934 -15.24 -17.83 -11.32
CA HIS A 934 -15.15 -17.75 -9.85
C HIS A 934 -16.25 -16.86 -9.27
N GLU A 935 -16.39 -15.63 -9.78
CA GLU A 935 -17.37 -14.67 -9.27
C GLU A 935 -18.83 -15.14 -9.49
N VAL A 936 -19.10 -15.85 -10.59
CA VAL A 936 -20.43 -16.42 -10.86
C VAL A 936 -20.70 -17.63 -9.97
N ALA A 937 -19.69 -18.44 -9.65
CA ALA A 937 -19.82 -19.60 -8.76
C ALA A 937 -20.24 -19.20 -7.34
N HIS A 938 -19.86 -17.99 -6.88
CA HIS A 938 -20.34 -17.43 -5.61
C HIS A 938 -21.87 -17.33 -5.53
N GLN A 939 -22.62 -17.35 -6.63
CA GLN A 939 -24.08 -17.36 -6.55
C GLN A 939 -24.63 -18.63 -5.89
N TRP A 940 -23.96 -19.77 -6.04
CA TRP A 940 -24.32 -21.01 -5.36
C TRP A 940 -23.66 -21.08 -3.98
N PHE A 941 -22.34 -20.96 -3.92
CA PHE A 941 -21.61 -21.21 -2.67
C PHE A 941 -21.53 -20.00 -1.74
N GLY A 942 -21.59 -18.77 -2.27
CA GLY A 942 -21.60 -17.55 -1.48
C GLY A 942 -22.98 -17.09 -1.06
N HIS A 943 -23.95 -17.15 -1.98
CA HIS A 943 -25.30 -16.61 -1.79
C HIS A 943 -26.39 -17.66 -1.71
N GLY A 944 -26.10 -18.94 -1.95
CA GLY A 944 -27.05 -20.04 -1.85
C GLY A 944 -26.88 -20.87 -0.57
N ILE A 945 -25.68 -21.39 -0.31
CA ILE A 945 -25.41 -22.34 0.80
C ILE A 945 -24.25 -22.00 1.75
N GLY A 946 -23.36 -21.05 1.43
CA GLY A 946 -22.32 -20.55 2.34
C GLY A 946 -22.69 -19.21 3.00
N ASN A 947 -21.85 -18.69 3.90
CA ASN A 947 -22.03 -17.45 4.71
C ASN A 947 -23.03 -17.48 5.89
N GLY A 948 -23.79 -18.55 6.12
CA GLY A 948 -24.75 -18.59 7.25
C GLY A 948 -24.16 -19.06 8.59
N VAL A 949 -22.91 -19.55 8.59
CA VAL A 949 -22.14 -19.89 9.81
C VAL A 949 -21.00 -18.88 9.94
N ALA A 950 -21.11 -17.97 10.90
CA ALA A 950 -20.07 -16.98 11.16
C ALA A 950 -18.76 -17.67 11.59
N GLY A 951 -17.63 -17.31 10.96
CA GLY A 951 -16.32 -17.95 11.17
C GLY A 951 -16.03 -19.15 10.25
N ASP A 952 -17.03 -19.65 9.53
CA ASP A 952 -16.94 -20.84 8.65
C ASP A 952 -17.33 -20.54 7.20
N SER A 953 -17.45 -19.25 6.87
CA SER A 953 -17.87 -18.84 5.53
C SER A 953 -16.75 -18.98 4.51
N ALA A 954 -15.49 -18.74 4.90
CA ALA A 954 -14.42 -18.57 3.93
C ALA A 954 -14.17 -19.82 3.06
N PHE A 955 -14.16 -21.00 3.65
CA PHE A 955 -13.93 -22.24 2.91
C PHE A 955 -15.02 -22.50 1.86
N LEU A 956 -16.29 -22.47 2.25
CA LEU A 956 -17.39 -22.69 1.31
C LEU A 956 -17.46 -21.58 0.26
N VAL A 957 -17.25 -20.33 0.66
CA VAL A 957 -17.41 -19.18 -0.22
C VAL A 957 -16.26 -19.07 -1.23
N GLU A 958 -15.00 -19.23 -0.79
CA GLU A 958 -13.81 -19.00 -1.61
C GLU A 958 -13.08 -20.28 -2.02
N SER A 959 -12.89 -21.24 -1.10
CA SER A 959 -12.10 -22.44 -1.41
C SER A 959 -12.86 -23.37 -2.35
N VAL A 960 -14.15 -23.62 -2.10
CA VAL A 960 -14.97 -24.52 -2.95
C VAL A 960 -15.16 -23.96 -4.36
N THR A 961 -15.19 -22.64 -4.56
CA THR A 961 -15.29 -22.05 -5.91
C THR A 961 -14.04 -22.33 -6.76
N LYS A 962 -12.88 -22.62 -6.16
CA LYS A 962 -11.66 -23.03 -6.89
C LYS A 962 -11.83 -24.35 -7.63
N TYR A 963 -12.66 -25.26 -7.11
CA TYR A 963 -13.05 -26.46 -7.84
C TYR A 963 -13.71 -26.12 -9.19
N THR A 964 -14.62 -25.14 -9.19
CA THR A 964 -15.30 -24.68 -10.40
C THR A 964 -14.33 -24.10 -11.41
N GLU A 965 -13.33 -23.32 -10.99
CA GLU A 965 -12.30 -22.79 -11.89
C GLU A 965 -11.59 -23.92 -12.64
N LEU A 966 -11.16 -24.96 -11.91
CA LEU A 966 -10.46 -26.12 -12.50
C LEU A 966 -11.31 -26.82 -13.55
N VAL A 967 -12.58 -27.11 -13.22
CA VAL A 967 -13.50 -27.82 -14.12
C VAL A 967 -13.82 -26.97 -15.36
N LEU A 968 -14.20 -25.71 -15.18
CA LEU A 968 -14.64 -24.87 -16.30
C LEU A 968 -13.48 -24.44 -17.21
N LEU A 969 -12.27 -24.25 -16.66
CA LEU A 969 -11.08 -24.03 -17.49
C LEU A 969 -10.72 -25.28 -18.28
N GLU A 970 -10.79 -26.47 -17.67
CA GLU A 970 -10.53 -27.72 -18.36
C GLU A 970 -11.54 -27.97 -19.49
N GLN A 971 -12.83 -27.74 -19.26
CA GLN A 971 -13.87 -27.92 -20.27
C GLN A 971 -13.72 -26.94 -21.44
N GLN A 972 -13.36 -25.68 -21.15
CA GLN A 972 -13.27 -24.64 -22.18
C GLN A 972 -11.94 -24.64 -22.94
N PHE A 973 -10.82 -24.87 -22.25
CA PHE A 973 -9.46 -24.69 -22.78
C PHE A 973 -8.61 -25.97 -22.70
N GLY A 974 -9.15 -27.07 -22.19
CA GLY A 974 -8.47 -28.35 -22.08
C GLY A 974 -7.63 -28.52 -20.81
N ARG A 975 -7.18 -29.76 -20.59
CA ARG A 975 -6.42 -30.16 -19.40
C ARG A 975 -5.11 -29.38 -19.21
N ALA A 976 -4.48 -28.96 -20.30
CA ALA A 976 -3.24 -28.17 -20.24
C ALA A 976 -3.45 -26.81 -19.57
N ALA A 977 -4.58 -26.14 -19.83
CA ALA A 977 -4.89 -24.86 -19.21
C ALA A 977 -5.20 -25.01 -17.71
N MET A 978 -5.92 -26.07 -17.35
CA MET A 978 -6.16 -26.42 -15.94
C MET A 978 -4.84 -26.73 -15.21
N GLN A 979 -3.95 -27.52 -15.81
CA GLN A 979 -2.64 -27.81 -15.21
C GLN A 979 -1.81 -26.53 -15.06
N GLY A 980 -1.82 -25.64 -16.04
CA GLY A 980 -1.14 -24.35 -15.94
C GLY A 980 -1.64 -23.47 -14.78
N LEU A 981 -2.92 -23.56 -14.42
CA LEU A 981 -3.45 -22.92 -13.22
C LEU A 981 -2.91 -23.58 -11.94
N VAL A 982 -2.86 -24.92 -11.89
CA VAL A 982 -2.32 -25.68 -10.76
C VAL A 982 -0.85 -25.33 -10.54
N ASP A 983 -0.02 -25.35 -11.58
CA ASP A 983 1.41 -25.03 -11.50
C ASP A 983 1.63 -23.59 -11.01
N PHE A 984 0.81 -22.65 -11.49
CA PHE A 984 0.86 -21.26 -11.06
C PHE A 984 0.51 -21.10 -9.58
N GLU A 985 -0.60 -21.69 -9.13
CA GLU A 985 -1.04 -21.60 -7.74
C GLU A 985 -0.08 -22.37 -6.81
N GLN A 986 0.61 -23.42 -7.27
CA GLN A 986 1.66 -24.13 -6.51
C GLN A 986 2.84 -23.19 -6.22
N GLN A 987 3.36 -22.54 -7.26
CA GLN A 987 4.44 -21.56 -7.09
C GLN A 987 4.03 -20.39 -6.19
N ARG A 988 2.79 -19.92 -6.33
CA ARG A 988 2.24 -18.84 -5.51
C ARG A 988 2.10 -19.28 -4.05
N PHE A 989 1.59 -20.47 -3.79
CA PHE A 989 1.44 -21.06 -2.46
C PHE A 989 2.79 -21.23 -1.76
N ALA A 990 3.77 -21.87 -2.40
CA ALA A 990 5.10 -22.08 -1.83
C ALA A 990 5.80 -20.74 -1.48
N ARG A 991 5.67 -19.72 -2.34
CA ARG A 991 6.20 -18.37 -2.06
C ARG A 991 5.52 -17.70 -0.89
N ALA A 992 4.18 -17.75 -0.83
CA ALA A 992 3.41 -17.17 0.26
C ALA A 992 3.74 -17.86 1.59
N GLN A 993 3.80 -19.19 1.59
CA GLN A 993 4.17 -19.98 2.75
C GLN A 993 5.57 -19.63 3.26
N ALA A 994 6.55 -19.41 2.38
CA ALA A 994 7.90 -19.00 2.78
C ALA A 994 7.95 -17.61 3.46
N GLY A 995 6.98 -16.73 3.17
CA GLY A 995 6.84 -15.43 3.81
C GLY A 995 5.90 -15.40 5.02
N SER A 996 5.01 -16.38 5.17
CA SER A 996 3.98 -16.41 6.20
C SER A 996 4.54 -16.61 7.61
N LEU A 997 4.01 -15.86 8.56
CA LEU A 997 4.31 -15.96 10.00
C LEU A 997 3.17 -16.59 10.81
N ALA A 998 2.08 -16.97 10.12
CA ALA A 998 0.89 -17.58 10.72
C ALA A 998 1.16 -19.04 11.14
N ALA A 999 0.36 -19.52 12.09
CA ALA A 999 0.35 -20.93 12.47
C ALA A 999 -0.27 -21.77 11.34
N ALA A 1000 0.24 -22.98 11.14
CA ALA A 1000 -0.40 -23.93 10.24
C ALA A 1000 -1.80 -24.31 10.79
N SER A 1001 -2.80 -24.25 9.91
CA SER A 1001 -4.19 -24.62 10.20
C SER A 1001 -4.70 -25.60 9.15
N SER A 1002 -5.82 -26.26 9.45
CA SER A 1002 -6.53 -27.07 8.47
C SER A 1002 -7.05 -26.19 7.34
N LEU A 1003 -7.25 -26.72 6.12
CA LEU A 1003 -7.76 -25.89 5.01
C LEU A 1003 -9.14 -25.31 5.34
N ILE A 1004 -9.99 -26.05 6.06
CA ILE A 1004 -11.31 -25.56 6.43
C ILE A 1004 -11.25 -24.46 7.49
N ASP A 1005 -10.23 -24.44 8.36
CA ASP A 1005 -10.04 -23.41 9.39
C ASP A 1005 -9.13 -22.26 8.93
N ALA A 1006 -8.58 -22.31 7.71
CA ALA A 1006 -7.60 -21.36 7.24
C ALA A 1006 -8.22 -20.02 6.80
N GLU A 1007 -7.74 -18.92 7.40
CA GLU A 1007 -8.20 -17.56 7.08
C GLU A 1007 -7.26 -16.81 6.11
N GLU A 1008 -6.05 -17.33 5.88
CA GLU A 1008 -5.07 -16.69 5.00
C GLU A 1008 -5.47 -16.81 3.53
N SER A 1009 -5.27 -15.72 2.78
CA SER A 1009 -5.67 -15.67 1.36
C SER A 1009 -4.97 -16.75 0.52
N TYR A 1010 -3.69 -17.03 0.76
CA TYR A 1010 -2.99 -18.07 -0.01
C TYR A 1010 -3.53 -19.48 0.29
N ASP A 1011 -4.12 -19.73 1.47
CA ASP A 1011 -4.78 -20.99 1.77
C ASP A 1011 -6.14 -21.09 1.05
N GLN A 1012 -6.95 -20.02 1.16
CA GLN A 1012 -8.30 -19.96 0.56
C GLN A 1012 -8.29 -20.05 -0.97
N TYR A 1013 -7.24 -19.53 -1.63
CA TYR A 1013 -7.15 -19.54 -3.09
C TYR A 1013 -6.13 -20.57 -3.61
N SER A 1014 -4.87 -20.47 -3.21
CA SER A 1014 -3.80 -21.28 -3.79
C SER A 1014 -3.81 -22.71 -3.26
N ARG A 1015 -3.77 -22.91 -1.92
CA ARG A 1015 -3.86 -24.25 -1.30
C ARG A 1015 -5.15 -24.96 -1.69
N ALA A 1016 -6.28 -24.25 -1.67
CA ALA A 1016 -7.56 -24.79 -2.11
C ALA A 1016 -7.50 -25.32 -3.55
N THR A 1017 -6.89 -24.58 -4.48
CA THR A 1017 -6.72 -25.04 -5.87
C THR A 1017 -5.93 -26.35 -5.93
N LEU A 1018 -4.81 -26.45 -5.20
CA LEU A 1018 -3.98 -27.67 -5.16
C LEU A 1018 -4.73 -28.85 -4.55
N VAL A 1019 -5.45 -28.61 -3.45
CA VAL A 1019 -6.25 -29.63 -2.77
C VAL A 1019 -7.36 -30.14 -3.69
N PHE A 1020 -8.11 -29.25 -4.35
CA PHE A 1020 -9.15 -29.68 -5.28
C PHE A 1020 -8.58 -30.37 -6.52
N ALA A 1021 -7.41 -29.94 -7.03
CA ALA A 1021 -6.73 -30.66 -8.11
C ALA A 1021 -6.37 -32.10 -7.70
N ARG A 1022 -5.84 -32.29 -6.48
CA ARG A 1022 -5.53 -33.64 -5.96
C ARG A 1022 -6.78 -34.47 -5.71
N LEU A 1023 -7.82 -33.89 -5.11
CA LEU A 1023 -9.10 -34.58 -4.90
C LEU A 1023 -9.72 -35.01 -6.24
N ARG A 1024 -9.66 -34.17 -7.28
CA ARG A 1024 -10.13 -34.52 -8.63
C ARG A 1024 -9.36 -35.70 -9.22
N ALA A 1025 -8.03 -35.70 -9.10
CA ALA A 1025 -7.18 -36.75 -9.63
C ALA A 1025 -7.42 -38.11 -8.94
N GLU A 1026 -7.70 -38.11 -7.63
CA GLU A 1026 -7.79 -39.33 -6.81
C GLU A 1026 -9.22 -39.87 -6.64
N LEU A 1027 -10.21 -38.97 -6.58
CA LEU A 1027 -11.62 -39.32 -6.34
C LEU A 1027 -12.48 -39.28 -7.62
N GLY A 1028 -12.08 -38.45 -8.59
CA GLY A 1028 -12.88 -38.13 -9.77
C GLY A 1028 -13.97 -37.08 -9.50
N ASP A 1029 -14.41 -36.42 -10.58
CA ASP A 1029 -15.42 -35.35 -10.51
C ASP A 1029 -16.80 -35.86 -10.07
N GLU A 1030 -17.16 -37.11 -10.38
CA GLU A 1030 -18.48 -37.68 -10.03
C GLU A 1030 -18.73 -37.68 -8.51
N VAL A 1031 -17.72 -38.06 -7.73
CA VAL A 1031 -17.80 -38.10 -6.26
C VAL A 1031 -17.94 -36.69 -5.68
N ILE A 1032 -17.14 -35.74 -6.17
CA ILE A 1032 -17.16 -34.35 -5.71
C ILE A 1032 -18.50 -33.69 -6.08
N VAL A 1033 -18.98 -33.88 -7.30
CA VAL A 1033 -20.28 -33.37 -7.77
C VAL A 1033 -21.43 -33.98 -6.97
N ALA A 1034 -21.39 -35.28 -6.66
CA ALA A 1034 -22.40 -35.92 -5.82
C ALA A 1034 -22.46 -35.30 -4.42
N ALA A 1035 -21.30 -35.05 -3.79
CA ALA A 1035 -21.21 -34.39 -2.50
C ALA A 1035 -21.76 -32.95 -2.54
N LEU A 1036 -21.37 -32.16 -3.54
CA LEU A 1036 -21.87 -30.79 -3.72
C LEU A 1036 -23.37 -30.74 -4.00
N ARG A 1037 -23.91 -31.70 -4.77
CA ARG A 1037 -25.34 -31.83 -5.03
C ARG A 1037 -26.11 -32.18 -3.76
N GLN A 1038 -25.60 -33.12 -2.96
CA GLN A 1038 -26.20 -33.42 -1.66
C GLN A 1038 -26.21 -32.19 -0.76
N LEU A 1039 -25.08 -31.47 -0.69
CA LEU A 1039 -24.95 -30.25 0.10
C LEU A 1039 -25.98 -29.19 -0.33
N TRP A 1040 -26.13 -28.97 -1.64
CA TRP A 1040 -27.15 -28.06 -2.19
C TRP A 1040 -28.57 -28.47 -1.81
N GLN A 1041 -28.91 -29.75 -1.93
CA GLN A 1041 -30.24 -30.26 -1.60
C GLN A 1041 -30.58 -30.12 -0.10
N GLN A 1042 -29.58 -30.25 0.78
CA GLN A 1042 -29.75 -30.23 2.23
C GLN A 1042 -29.71 -28.82 2.83
N HIS A 1043 -29.11 -27.84 2.14
CA HIS A 1043 -28.82 -26.52 2.72
C HIS A 1043 -29.31 -25.32 1.91
N ARG A 1044 -29.80 -25.50 0.69
CA ARG A 1044 -30.39 -24.38 -0.07
C ARG A 1044 -31.60 -23.82 0.67
N TYR A 1045 -31.83 -22.51 0.54
CA TYR A 1045 -33.03 -21.86 1.09
C TYR A 1045 -34.32 -22.66 0.77
N PRO A 1046 -35.23 -22.87 1.74
CA PRO A 1046 -35.27 -22.31 3.10
C PRO A 1046 -34.58 -23.14 4.19
N LEU A 1047 -33.74 -24.11 3.82
CA LEU A 1047 -33.06 -24.98 4.78
C LEU A 1047 -31.90 -24.24 5.48
N PRO A 1048 -31.39 -24.77 6.61
CA PRO A 1048 -30.25 -24.19 7.31
C PRO A 1048 -28.99 -24.11 6.41
N PRO A 1049 -28.15 -23.07 6.56
CA PRO A 1049 -26.86 -22.96 5.85
C PRO A 1049 -25.96 -24.18 5.98
N ALA A 1050 -25.07 -24.38 5.02
CA ALA A 1050 -24.00 -25.36 5.12
C ALA A 1050 -22.82 -24.82 5.96
N SER A 1051 -22.14 -25.73 6.63
CA SER A 1051 -20.80 -25.57 7.22
C SER A 1051 -19.73 -26.21 6.34
N ALA A 1052 -18.44 -25.84 6.48
CA ALA A 1052 -17.36 -26.53 5.76
C ALA A 1052 -17.33 -28.03 6.08
N MET A 1053 -17.67 -28.41 7.32
CA MET A 1053 -17.75 -29.81 7.72
C MET A 1053 -18.93 -30.57 7.12
N ASP A 1054 -20.02 -29.90 6.73
CA ASP A 1054 -21.09 -30.56 5.95
C ASP A 1054 -20.56 -31.00 4.59
N PHE A 1055 -19.72 -30.18 3.94
CA PHE A 1055 -19.04 -30.57 2.71
C PHE A 1055 -18.08 -31.75 2.94
N VAL A 1056 -17.23 -31.69 3.98
CA VAL A 1056 -16.30 -32.78 4.30
C VAL A 1056 -17.04 -34.10 4.51
N ARG A 1057 -18.13 -34.09 5.30
CA ARG A 1057 -18.95 -35.28 5.56
C ARG A 1057 -19.64 -35.80 4.31
N ALA A 1058 -20.19 -34.91 3.49
CA ALA A 1058 -20.79 -35.30 2.21
C ALA A 1058 -19.73 -35.94 1.29
N LEU A 1059 -18.53 -35.36 1.20
CA LEU A 1059 -17.44 -35.90 0.39
C LEU A 1059 -17.00 -37.27 0.89
N GLN A 1060 -16.83 -37.44 2.21
CA GLN A 1060 -16.49 -38.74 2.82
C GLN A 1060 -17.58 -39.79 2.57
N ALA A 1061 -18.86 -39.42 2.64
CA ALA A 1061 -19.98 -40.35 2.44
C ALA A 1061 -20.07 -40.88 1.00
N HIS A 1062 -19.70 -40.07 0.01
CA HIS A 1062 -19.65 -40.47 -1.41
C HIS A 1062 -18.31 -41.10 -1.82
N SER A 1063 -17.32 -41.11 -0.93
CA SER A 1063 -15.98 -41.63 -1.22
C SER A 1063 -15.78 -43.06 -0.71
N PRO A 1064 -14.97 -43.89 -1.38
CA PRO A 1064 -14.57 -45.19 -0.84
C PRO A 1064 -13.83 -45.05 0.50
N ALA A 1065 -14.01 -46.04 1.39
CA ALA A 1065 -13.37 -46.04 2.71
C ALA A 1065 -11.83 -45.91 2.66
N SER A 1066 -11.20 -46.41 1.59
CA SER A 1066 -9.75 -46.30 1.35
C SER A 1066 -9.27 -44.87 1.12
N GLN A 1067 -10.14 -43.95 0.70
CA GLN A 1067 -9.81 -42.56 0.37
C GLN A 1067 -10.06 -41.57 1.53
N LEU A 1068 -10.72 -42.00 2.60
CA LEU A 1068 -10.99 -41.14 3.77
C LEU A 1068 -9.72 -40.56 4.43
N PRO A 1069 -8.60 -41.31 4.56
CA PRO A 1069 -7.36 -40.74 5.09
C PRO A 1069 -6.84 -39.57 4.25
N LEU A 1070 -6.94 -39.65 2.92
CA LEU A 1070 -6.52 -38.57 2.02
C LEU A 1070 -7.40 -37.32 2.21
N ILE A 1071 -8.73 -37.49 2.27
CA ILE A 1071 -9.67 -36.39 2.50
C ILE A 1071 -9.37 -35.69 3.83
N ASN A 1072 -9.14 -36.47 4.89
CA ASN A 1072 -8.78 -35.93 6.20
C ASN A 1072 -7.45 -35.19 6.16
N GLN A 1073 -6.44 -35.74 5.49
CA GLN A 1073 -5.14 -35.11 5.36
C GLN A 1073 -5.22 -33.76 4.63
N LEU A 1074 -5.96 -33.69 3.53
CA LEU A 1074 -6.03 -32.49 2.69
C LEU A 1074 -6.92 -31.39 3.27
N LEU A 1075 -8.09 -31.74 3.84
CA LEU A 1075 -9.08 -30.77 4.32
C LEU A 1075 -8.95 -30.47 5.81
N LEU A 1076 -8.65 -31.48 6.63
CA LEU A 1076 -8.61 -31.38 8.10
C LEU A 1076 -7.18 -31.37 8.66
N GLY A 1077 -6.19 -31.81 7.87
CA GLY A 1077 -4.79 -31.85 8.27
C GLY A 1077 -4.11 -30.49 8.18
N THR A 1078 -3.12 -30.29 9.07
CA THR A 1078 -2.25 -29.10 9.08
C THR A 1078 -0.95 -29.30 8.30
N ASP A 1079 -0.65 -30.53 7.87
CA ASP A 1079 0.56 -30.84 7.12
C ASP A 1079 0.40 -30.44 5.64
N ILE A 1080 1.11 -29.38 5.27
CA ILE A 1080 1.07 -28.81 3.91
C ILE A 1080 2.19 -29.32 3.00
N ARG A 1081 3.17 -30.07 3.52
CA ARG A 1081 4.32 -30.57 2.74
C ARG A 1081 3.92 -31.35 1.48
N PRO A 1082 2.89 -32.22 1.50
CA PRO A 1082 2.45 -32.93 0.30
C PRO A 1082 1.97 -32.03 -0.85
N LEU A 1083 1.72 -30.74 -0.59
CA LEU A 1083 1.31 -29.76 -1.59
C LEU A 1083 2.46 -28.84 -2.05
N LEU A 1084 3.62 -28.92 -1.40
CA LEU A 1084 4.79 -28.11 -1.70
C LEU A 1084 5.78 -28.84 -2.62
N ASP A 1085 5.76 -30.17 -2.64
CA ASP A 1085 6.65 -30.97 -3.49
C ASP A 1085 6.20 -30.93 -4.96
N GLU A 1086 7.13 -30.59 -5.85
CA GLU A 1086 7.00 -30.85 -7.29
C GLU A 1086 7.27 -32.35 -7.50
N GLU A 1087 6.25 -33.15 -7.78
CA GLU A 1087 6.47 -34.48 -8.40
C GLU A 1087 6.87 -34.34 -9.87
#